data_AF-A0A952UIL1-F1
#
_entry.id   AF-A0A952UIL1-F1
#
_cell.length_a   1.000
_cell.length_b   1.000
_cell.length_c   1.000
_cell.angle_alpha   90.00
_cell.angle_beta   90.00
_cell.angle_gamma   90.00
#
_symmetry.space_group_name_H-M   'P 1'
#
loop_
_entity.id
_entity.type
_entity.pdbx_description
1 polymer ?
#
loop_
_entity_poly.entity_id
_entity_poly.type
_entity_poly.pdbx_seq_one_letter_code
_entity_poly.pdbx_strand_id
1 'polypeptide(L)'
;MTLSLLAAALIGTRFAPAQDAKLDLAVPGATLSAISQEVGAQLGARVILDPSVANDLAVVWLKGKPASEVLAKIGEVTATKWTLAGDVLTVTPDMEARNREFAKVRAKNTEAILKARKAFFDNLQPKKYKDEDGKEYEYDAPNEQYLIGDLLRNVPEQTLISLAPGQRLVLSSRPTAMQRPLGRFDSKRVMDWIADTNKQFDQSEEEMQQMRDDPEYQQYMQIWGEAFMDSMPKKITEAPQKLLLILERDNESEFEEVSIHVVVRVQGASSKSLLTTEAWLGEEMGAYEVVGDAVAQQTTTAAPARAAGSDEGQGEPRKAMPGDEIPIEFSSDAMLLRDAWGSTNPENGMPGVPKMSRRTMELLADPVSYEPMRYEIGEVLMQAAEKRGLPLVAAMIDEIDTDSRDMPKTLGALRDELPYYEMDESEADGWWQFKLSNPAPNWAKRVDRAALAGLLKESLTRTFVSLDTLATFVYRFPMALSNTVSGSRLRLVAPQLAQSFTGVQDPSLLRFYGSMSFGERQRLKQNGSIPLGALSSEAQRELSRKFFGAGASLDPVDLEKDLGDKDLVQMISGSIGMGMAFGGMTGHEPTEAMPNGLPREGIVAMKVNKDDYLLPMGKEGGLINSLPPFGRAELAFFSLLMKNPEFMAQMDQFGEVLSYMRSGKRDNLHIAVLVAPKLGTKGTLSDMHEPDMAHVYSLMNLPPAMKQQMDADGAALQNSPFGKMFEQMGSMGGPSGPIKP
;
A
#
# COMPACT_ATOMS: atom_id res chain seq x y z
N MET A 1 1.29 21.44 -88.52
CA MET A 1 0.75 20.82 -87.29
C MET A 1 1.66 21.26 -86.15
N THR A 2 1.38 22.43 -85.57
CA THR A 2 0.67 22.61 -84.27
C THR A 2 1.54 22.15 -83.10
N LEU A 3 2.30 23.08 -82.50
CA LEU A 3 1.95 23.82 -81.27
C LEU A 3 1.98 22.94 -80.01
N SER A 4 3.01 23.13 -79.17
CA SER A 4 2.85 23.75 -77.83
C SER A 4 4.17 23.76 -77.05
N LEU A 5 4.79 24.94 -77.02
CA LEU A 5 5.50 25.46 -75.84
C LEU A 5 4.47 25.63 -74.72
N LEU A 6 4.78 25.24 -73.47
CA LEU A 6 4.57 26.07 -72.28
C LEU A 6 5.05 25.37 -70.98
N ALA A 7 5.72 26.16 -70.13
CA ALA A 7 5.86 26.02 -68.68
C ALA A 7 6.86 24.97 -68.12
N ALA A 8 8.15 25.20 -68.35
CA ALA A 8 9.22 24.81 -67.44
C ALA A 8 9.80 26.05 -66.75
N ALA A 9 9.07 26.62 -65.78
CA ALA A 9 9.56 27.65 -64.86
C ALA A 9 8.51 27.92 -63.76
N LEU A 10 8.57 27.17 -62.64
CA LEU A 10 8.08 27.54 -61.28
C LEU A 10 8.03 26.30 -60.36
N ILE A 11 9.18 25.66 -60.11
CA ILE A 11 9.37 24.84 -58.90
C ILE A 11 10.73 25.25 -58.33
N GLY A 12 10.74 26.47 -57.81
CA GLY A 12 11.88 27.10 -57.18
C GLY A 12 11.43 27.95 -55.99
N THR A 13 10.31 27.61 -55.35
CA THR A 13 10.08 28.03 -53.97
C THR A 13 11.06 27.24 -53.12
N ARG A 14 12.24 27.84 -52.93
CA ARG A 14 13.09 27.56 -51.78
C ARG A 14 12.14 27.51 -50.58
N PHE A 15 11.95 26.33 -49.99
CA PHE A 15 11.53 26.25 -48.60
C PHE A 15 12.60 27.00 -47.83
N ALA A 16 12.39 28.31 -47.63
CA ALA A 16 13.03 28.97 -46.52
C ALA A 16 12.65 28.11 -45.31
N PRO A 17 13.62 27.65 -44.49
CA PRO A 17 13.28 26.97 -43.26
C PRO A 17 12.25 27.86 -42.56
N ALA A 18 11.05 27.32 -42.34
CA ALA A 18 10.01 28.04 -41.64
C ALA A 18 10.66 28.59 -40.37
N GLN A 19 10.61 29.90 -40.19
CA GLN A 19 11.21 30.56 -39.05
C GLN A 19 10.68 29.85 -37.79
N ASP A 20 11.59 29.33 -36.97
CA ASP A 20 11.21 28.53 -35.80
C ASP A 20 10.26 29.37 -34.94
N ALA A 21 9.03 28.88 -34.76
CA ALA A 21 7.98 29.61 -34.05
C ALA A 21 8.46 29.90 -32.63
N LYS A 22 8.06 31.03 -32.06
CA LYS A 22 8.39 31.35 -30.67
C LYS A 22 7.23 30.94 -29.77
N LEU A 23 7.56 30.34 -28.64
CA LEU A 23 6.62 29.94 -27.61
C LEU A 23 6.72 30.86 -26.39
N ASP A 24 5.58 31.04 -25.74
CA ASP A 24 5.42 31.72 -24.46
C ASP A 24 4.63 30.77 -23.54
N LEU A 25 5.28 30.18 -22.54
CA LEU A 25 4.63 29.22 -21.65
C LEU A 25 4.76 29.69 -20.20
N ALA A 26 3.65 29.64 -19.47
CA ALA A 26 3.57 29.93 -18.03
C ALA A 26 2.73 28.84 -17.35
N VAL A 27 3.31 27.65 -17.26
CA VAL A 27 2.68 26.45 -16.72
C VAL A 27 3.32 26.15 -15.36
N PRO A 28 2.69 26.55 -14.24
CA PRO A 28 3.22 26.30 -12.90
C PRO A 28 3.24 24.82 -12.52
N GLY A 29 2.59 23.95 -13.28
CA GLY A 29 2.56 22.51 -13.01
C GLY A 29 1.41 21.88 -13.77
N ALA A 30 1.70 20.93 -14.65
CA ALA A 30 0.69 20.23 -15.42
C ALA A 30 1.22 18.90 -15.94
N THR A 31 0.30 18.01 -16.34
CA THR A 31 0.63 16.79 -17.06
C THR A 31 1.14 17.10 -18.47
N LEU A 32 1.96 16.22 -19.04
CA LEU A 32 2.42 16.35 -20.43
C LEU A 32 1.26 16.32 -21.41
N SER A 33 0.13 15.68 -21.05
CA SER A 33 -1.11 15.83 -21.80
C SER A 33 -1.55 17.28 -21.90
N ALA A 34 -1.67 18.00 -20.78
CA ALA A 34 -2.08 19.41 -20.81
C ALA A 34 -1.02 20.31 -21.48
N ILE A 35 0.27 20.11 -21.19
CA ILE A 35 1.37 20.89 -21.76
C ILE A 35 1.44 20.73 -23.27
N SER A 36 1.30 19.49 -23.78
CA SER A 36 1.35 19.24 -25.22
C SER A 36 0.18 19.88 -25.97
N GLN A 37 -1.02 19.94 -25.37
CA GLN A 37 -2.16 20.66 -25.94
C GLN A 37 -1.91 22.17 -26.01
N GLU A 38 -1.36 22.78 -24.96
CA GLU A 38 -1.02 24.22 -24.96
C GLU A 38 0.02 24.54 -26.04
N VAL A 39 1.09 23.73 -26.12
CA VAL A 39 2.12 23.88 -27.15
C VAL A 39 1.53 23.68 -28.55
N GLY A 40 0.69 22.65 -28.73
CA GLY A 40 -0.01 22.40 -30.00
C GLY A 40 -0.88 23.58 -30.42
N ALA A 41 -1.61 24.18 -29.48
CA ALA A 41 -2.45 25.35 -29.74
C ALA A 41 -1.63 26.57 -30.20
N GLN A 42 -0.49 26.86 -29.56
CA GLN A 42 0.39 27.96 -29.97
C GLN A 42 1.07 27.72 -31.32
N LEU A 43 1.38 26.48 -31.65
CA LEU A 43 2.00 26.10 -32.93
C LEU A 43 0.98 25.87 -34.06
N GLY A 44 -0.31 25.82 -33.77
CA GLY A 44 -1.34 25.38 -34.71
C GLY A 44 -1.19 23.92 -35.13
N ALA A 45 -0.66 23.07 -34.25
CA ALA A 45 -0.37 21.67 -34.50
C ALA A 45 -1.34 20.73 -33.78
N ARG A 46 -1.75 19.65 -34.45
CA ARG A 46 -2.48 18.53 -33.86
C ARG A 46 -1.54 17.69 -33.00
N VAL A 47 -1.94 17.41 -31.77
CA VAL A 47 -1.15 16.61 -30.83
C VAL A 47 -1.44 15.11 -30.98
N ILE A 48 -0.38 14.31 -31.05
CA ILE A 48 -0.40 12.87 -30.86
C ILE A 48 0.49 12.55 -29.66
N LEU A 49 -0.12 12.07 -28.58
CA LEU A 49 0.56 11.78 -27.32
C LEU A 49 0.51 10.29 -27.03
N ASP A 50 1.65 9.70 -26.71
CA ASP A 50 1.71 8.34 -26.20
C ASP A 50 1.10 8.25 -24.79
N PRO A 51 0.14 7.34 -24.53
CA PRO A 51 -0.49 7.22 -23.22
C PRO A 51 0.48 6.97 -22.06
N SER A 52 1.64 6.35 -22.31
CA SER A 52 2.65 6.02 -21.29
C SER A 52 3.36 7.23 -20.67
N VAL A 53 3.26 8.41 -21.31
CA VAL A 53 3.86 9.66 -20.82
C VAL A 53 2.81 10.73 -20.55
N ALA A 54 1.53 10.42 -20.76
CA ALA A 54 0.46 11.39 -20.65
C ALA A 54 0.33 11.99 -19.24
N ASN A 55 0.65 11.17 -18.23
CA ASN A 55 0.60 11.50 -16.80
C ASN A 55 1.93 11.97 -16.22
N ASP A 56 2.98 12.15 -17.03
CA ASP A 56 4.20 12.77 -16.55
C ASP A 56 3.99 14.25 -16.28
N LEU A 57 4.66 14.78 -15.27
CA LEU A 57 4.45 16.15 -14.80
C LEU A 57 5.63 17.06 -15.10
N ALA A 58 5.34 18.30 -15.45
CA ALA A 58 6.35 19.33 -15.55
C ALA A 58 5.85 20.75 -15.16
N VAL A 59 6.82 21.58 -14.78
CA VAL A 59 6.70 23.05 -14.71
C VAL A 59 7.44 23.63 -15.91
N VAL A 60 6.83 24.58 -16.61
CA VAL A 60 7.45 25.26 -17.74
C VAL A 60 7.20 26.75 -17.66
N TRP A 61 8.25 27.55 -17.62
CA TRP A 61 8.16 29.01 -17.68
C TRP A 61 9.16 29.58 -18.68
N LEU A 62 8.69 30.31 -19.68
CA LEU A 62 9.55 30.93 -20.70
C LEU A 62 8.79 32.01 -21.46
N LYS A 63 9.56 32.95 -22.04
CA LYS A 63 9.04 33.99 -22.91
C LYS A 63 9.84 34.07 -24.20
N GLY A 64 9.17 33.97 -25.35
CA GLY A 64 9.69 34.19 -26.69
C GLY A 64 10.82 33.26 -27.13
N LYS A 65 10.80 31.98 -26.69
CA LYS A 65 11.85 31.01 -27.01
C LYS A 65 11.53 30.20 -28.27
N PRO A 66 12.53 29.86 -29.12
CA PRO A 66 12.31 29.04 -30.31
C PRO A 66 11.70 27.68 -29.96
N ALA A 67 10.67 27.25 -30.69
CA ALA A 67 9.90 26.05 -30.37
C ALA A 67 10.79 24.81 -30.38
N SER A 68 11.73 24.68 -31.32
CA SER A 68 12.66 23.55 -31.34
C SER A 68 13.51 23.45 -30.06
N GLU A 69 13.94 24.58 -29.51
CA GLU A 69 14.70 24.67 -28.25
C GLU A 69 13.81 24.29 -27.06
N VAL A 70 12.58 24.81 -27.00
CA VAL A 70 11.62 24.49 -25.94
C VAL A 70 11.29 23.00 -25.92
N LEU A 71 10.94 22.43 -27.08
CA LEU A 71 10.59 21.02 -27.23
C LEU A 71 11.76 20.10 -26.81
N ALA A 72 12.98 20.48 -27.18
CA ALA A 72 14.18 19.74 -26.77
C ALA A 72 14.39 19.78 -25.25
N LYS A 73 14.24 20.93 -24.61
CA LYS A 73 14.44 21.07 -23.15
C LYS A 73 13.35 20.37 -22.34
N ILE A 74 12.09 20.43 -22.76
CA ILE A 74 11.01 19.63 -22.16
C ILE A 74 11.32 18.13 -22.30
N GLY A 75 11.73 17.70 -23.50
CA GLY A 75 12.10 16.31 -23.76
C GLY A 75 13.26 15.82 -22.89
N GLU A 76 14.30 16.64 -22.76
CA GLU A 76 15.49 16.37 -21.94
C GLU A 76 15.13 16.15 -20.46
N VAL A 77 14.33 17.04 -19.89
CA VAL A 77 13.98 17.01 -18.46
C VAL A 77 12.98 15.89 -18.12
N THR A 78 12.09 15.55 -19.04
CA THR A 78 11.00 14.57 -18.81
C THR A 78 11.29 13.18 -19.40
N ALA A 79 12.45 12.99 -20.01
CA ALA A 79 12.82 11.78 -20.77
C ALA A 79 11.77 11.43 -21.84
N THR A 80 11.40 12.41 -22.65
CA THR A 80 10.45 12.29 -23.76
C THR A 80 11.03 12.83 -25.07
N LYS A 81 10.47 12.39 -26.19
CA LYS A 81 10.78 12.91 -27.53
C LYS A 81 9.60 13.73 -28.04
N TRP A 82 9.86 14.99 -28.32
CA TRP A 82 8.90 15.93 -28.90
C TRP A 82 9.29 16.22 -30.34
N THR A 83 8.44 15.84 -31.28
CA THR A 83 8.72 15.99 -32.72
C THR A 83 7.60 16.77 -33.38
N LEU A 84 7.94 17.92 -33.96
CA LEU A 84 7.04 18.70 -34.81
C LEU A 84 7.31 18.36 -36.28
N ALA A 85 6.35 17.73 -36.95
CA ALA A 85 6.42 17.39 -38.37
C ALA A 85 5.22 17.98 -39.10
N GLY A 86 5.43 19.10 -39.80
CA GLY A 86 4.34 19.85 -40.40
C GLY A 86 3.40 20.41 -39.32
N ASP A 87 2.13 20.02 -39.38
CA ASP A 87 1.07 20.40 -38.44
C ASP A 87 0.82 19.34 -37.36
N VAL A 88 1.72 18.38 -37.17
CA VAL A 88 1.57 17.32 -36.17
C VAL A 88 2.70 17.39 -35.14
N LEU A 89 2.33 17.58 -33.87
CA LEU A 89 3.21 17.46 -32.72
C LEU A 89 3.06 16.05 -32.12
N THR A 90 4.14 15.27 -32.15
CA THR A 90 4.17 13.94 -31.56
C THR A 90 5.01 13.94 -30.29
N VAL A 91 4.46 13.38 -29.21
CA VAL A 91 5.12 13.24 -27.90
C VAL A 91 5.14 11.76 -27.52
N THR A 92 6.34 11.23 -27.35
CA THR A 92 6.59 9.79 -27.06
C THR A 92 7.65 9.65 -25.97
N PRO A 93 7.72 8.51 -25.26
CA PRO A 93 8.83 8.27 -24.33
C PRO A 93 10.17 8.23 -25.07
N ASP A 94 11.21 8.83 -24.50
CA ASP A 94 12.58 8.56 -24.93
C ASP A 94 13.02 7.22 -24.34
N MET A 95 12.74 6.13 -25.06
CA MET A 95 13.05 4.78 -24.62
C MET A 95 14.53 4.58 -24.30
N GLU A 96 15.45 5.29 -24.96
CA GLU A 96 16.88 5.18 -24.63
C GLU A 96 17.17 5.83 -23.28
N ALA A 97 16.63 7.02 -23.02
CA ALA A 97 16.77 7.69 -21.72
C ALA A 97 16.12 6.87 -20.61
N ARG A 98 14.87 6.42 -20.80
CA ARG A 98 14.16 5.62 -19.80
C ARG A 98 14.85 4.29 -19.51
N ASN A 99 15.33 3.59 -20.53
CA ASN A 99 16.06 2.33 -20.33
C ASN A 99 17.38 2.54 -19.58
N ARG A 100 18.07 3.67 -19.77
CA ARG A 100 19.26 4.00 -18.96
C ARG A 100 18.90 4.18 -17.48
N GLU A 101 17.82 4.90 -17.18
CA GLU A 101 17.38 5.11 -15.80
C GLU A 101 16.89 3.81 -15.16
N PHE A 102 16.12 3.00 -15.90
CA PHE A 102 15.72 1.66 -15.44
C PHE A 102 16.94 0.75 -15.19
N ALA A 103 17.96 0.81 -16.04
CA ALA A 103 19.18 0.03 -15.84
C ALA A 103 19.96 0.49 -14.59
N LYS A 104 20.03 1.80 -14.31
CA LYS A 104 20.65 2.32 -13.08
C LYS A 104 19.95 1.80 -11.83
N VAL A 105 18.62 1.88 -11.78
CA VAL A 105 17.85 1.39 -10.62
C VAL A 105 18.00 -0.12 -10.45
N ARG A 106 17.95 -0.88 -11.55
CA ARG A 106 18.23 -2.34 -11.49
C ARG A 106 19.64 -2.65 -11.00
N ALA A 107 20.64 -1.85 -11.39
CA ALA A 107 22.01 -2.01 -10.91
C ALA A 107 22.12 -1.69 -9.41
N LYS A 108 21.52 -0.58 -8.93
CA LYS A 108 21.44 -0.23 -7.50
C LYS A 108 20.77 -1.35 -6.70
N ASN A 109 19.62 -1.82 -7.17
CA ASN A 109 18.86 -2.90 -6.53
C ASN A 109 19.64 -4.22 -6.52
N THR A 110 20.35 -4.52 -7.60
CA THR A 110 21.26 -5.68 -7.66
C THR A 110 22.36 -5.57 -6.60
N GLU A 111 23.01 -4.41 -6.50
CA GLU A 111 24.05 -4.17 -5.49
C GLU A 111 23.50 -4.29 -4.07
N ALA A 112 22.32 -3.71 -3.80
CA ALA A 112 21.65 -3.78 -2.50
C ALA A 112 21.35 -5.24 -2.09
N ILE A 113 20.79 -6.05 -2.99
CA ILE A 113 20.53 -7.48 -2.74
C ILE A 113 21.83 -8.24 -2.44
N LEU A 114 22.88 -8.02 -3.23
CA LEU A 114 24.17 -8.70 -3.06
C LEU A 114 24.86 -8.28 -1.76
N LYS A 115 24.81 -6.99 -1.41
CA LYS A 115 25.31 -6.45 -0.15
C LYS A 115 24.54 -7.03 1.04
N ALA A 116 23.22 -7.06 0.98
CA ALA A 116 22.38 -7.65 2.04
C ALA A 116 22.65 -9.15 2.21
N ARG A 117 22.80 -9.89 1.11
CA ARG A 117 23.19 -11.31 1.14
C ARG A 117 24.56 -11.51 1.80
N LYS A 118 25.54 -10.67 1.47
CA LYS A 118 26.87 -10.73 2.10
C LYS A 118 26.77 -10.43 3.60
N ALA A 119 26.08 -9.36 3.97
CA ALA A 119 25.87 -8.98 5.37
C ALA A 119 25.18 -10.09 6.17
N PHE A 120 24.20 -10.78 5.57
CA PHE A 120 23.58 -11.96 6.16
C PHE A 120 24.61 -13.05 6.47
N PHE A 121 25.50 -13.40 5.53
CA PHE A 121 26.55 -14.39 5.78
C PHE A 121 27.60 -13.94 6.80
N ASP A 122 27.94 -12.66 6.83
CA ASP A 122 28.84 -12.09 7.84
C ASP A 122 28.20 -12.14 9.23
N ASN A 123 26.87 -12.03 9.33
CA ASN A 123 26.11 -12.17 10.58
C ASN A 123 25.98 -13.61 11.08
N LEU A 124 26.22 -14.62 10.23
CA LEU A 124 26.29 -16.02 10.65
C LEU A 124 27.63 -16.40 11.30
N GLN A 125 28.64 -15.52 11.27
CA GLN A 125 29.90 -15.80 11.95
C GLN A 125 29.74 -15.48 13.44
N PRO A 126 30.29 -16.30 14.35
CA PRO A 126 30.26 -16.01 15.78
C PRO A 126 30.85 -14.62 16.07
N LYS A 127 30.12 -13.81 16.83
CA LYS A 127 30.52 -12.44 17.18
C LYS A 127 30.68 -12.33 18.69
N LYS A 128 31.71 -11.59 19.11
CA LYS A 128 31.94 -11.26 20.52
C LYS A 128 31.27 -9.94 20.85
N TYR A 129 30.42 -9.96 21.85
CA TYR A 129 29.74 -8.80 22.42
C TYR A 129 30.24 -8.56 23.84
N LYS A 130 30.11 -7.33 24.32
CA LYS A 130 30.32 -6.98 25.72
C LYS A 130 28.98 -6.59 26.31
N ASP A 131 28.63 -7.15 27.46
CA ASP A 131 27.46 -6.70 28.22
C ASP A 131 27.73 -5.34 28.90
N GLU A 132 26.73 -4.83 29.63
CA GLU A 132 26.82 -3.55 30.36
C GLU A 132 27.95 -3.54 31.40
N ASP A 133 28.34 -4.71 31.90
CA ASP A 133 29.44 -4.89 32.86
C ASP A 133 30.81 -5.07 32.16
N GLY A 134 30.84 -5.01 30.83
CA GLY A 134 32.05 -5.17 30.01
C GLY A 134 32.55 -6.61 29.87
N LYS A 135 31.75 -7.60 30.30
CA LYS A 135 32.08 -9.03 30.17
C LYS A 135 31.79 -9.48 28.74
N GLU A 136 32.79 -10.13 28.15
CA GLU A 136 32.67 -10.68 26.80
C GLU A 136 31.81 -11.95 26.80
N TYR A 137 30.84 -11.99 25.90
CA TYR A 137 30.12 -13.21 25.53
C TYR A 137 30.18 -13.39 24.01
N GLU A 138 30.17 -14.65 23.57
CA GLU A 138 30.13 -15.01 22.16
C GLU A 138 28.69 -15.35 21.81
N TYR A 139 28.12 -14.60 20.87
CA TYR A 139 26.83 -14.93 20.29
C TYR A 139 27.08 -15.79 19.06
N ASP A 140 26.50 -16.99 19.08
CA ASP A 140 26.43 -17.87 17.93
C ASP A 140 25.03 -17.78 17.33
N ALA A 141 24.94 -17.75 16.00
CA ALA A 141 23.65 -17.69 15.33
C ALA A 141 22.85 -18.99 15.62
N PRO A 142 21.53 -18.92 15.78
CA PRO A 142 20.75 -20.11 16.07
C PRO A 142 20.69 -21.04 14.84
N ASN A 143 20.40 -22.33 15.06
CA ASN A 143 20.51 -23.38 14.04
C ASN A 143 19.65 -23.11 12.80
N GLU A 144 18.50 -22.48 12.96
CA GLU A 144 17.61 -22.07 11.86
C GLU A 144 18.27 -21.03 10.93
N GLN A 145 19.04 -20.08 11.47
CA GLN A 145 19.76 -19.08 10.66
C GLN A 145 20.90 -19.72 9.87
N TYR A 146 21.60 -20.68 10.47
CA TYR A 146 22.59 -21.48 9.75
C TYR A 146 21.97 -22.33 8.63
N LEU A 147 20.78 -22.89 8.84
CA LEU A 147 20.05 -23.61 7.81
C LEU A 147 19.67 -22.67 6.65
N ILE A 148 19.13 -21.47 6.94
CA ILE A 148 18.88 -20.44 5.91
C ILE A 148 20.17 -20.15 5.14
N GLY A 149 21.29 -19.95 5.84
CA GLY A 149 22.60 -19.72 5.21
C GLY A 149 23.04 -20.84 4.27
N ASP A 150 22.95 -22.10 4.69
CA ASP A 150 23.31 -23.24 3.85
C ASP A 150 22.43 -23.35 2.61
N LEU A 151 21.13 -23.09 2.74
CA LEU A 151 20.21 -23.08 1.61
C LEU A 151 20.49 -21.90 0.68
N LEU A 152 20.67 -20.70 1.21
CA LEU A 152 20.99 -19.50 0.44
C LEU A 152 22.35 -19.62 -0.28
N ARG A 153 23.34 -20.34 0.24
CA ARG A 153 24.62 -20.59 -0.47
C ARG A 153 24.40 -21.33 -1.79
N ASN A 154 23.39 -22.18 -1.86
CA ASN A 154 23.06 -22.93 -3.07
C ASN A 154 22.21 -22.15 -4.07
N VAL A 155 21.65 -21.00 -3.68
CA VAL A 155 20.89 -20.13 -4.58
C VAL A 155 21.85 -19.27 -5.41
N PRO A 156 21.82 -19.35 -6.76
CA PRO A 156 22.61 -18.45 -7.59
C PRO A 156 22.22 -16.99 -7.35
N GLU A 157 23.20 -16.08 -7.32
CA GLU A 157 22.96 -14.63 -7.21
C GLU A 157 21.95 -14.13 -8.23
N GLN A 158 22.09 -14.60 -9.48
CA GLN A 158 21.19 -14.24 -10.56
C GLN A 158 19.72 -14.58 -10.26
N THR A 159 19.46 -15.63 -9.49
CA THR A 159 18.08 -16.00 -9.11
C THR A 159 17.46 -14.92 -8.22
N LEU A 160 18.20 -14.44 -7.21
CA LEU A 160 17.75 -13.38 -6.31
C LEU A 160 17.53 -12.07 -7.07
N ILE A 161 18.49 -11.69 -7.93
CA ILE A 161 18.44 -10.46 -8.71
C ILE A 161 17.29 -10.49 -9.74
N SER A 162 16.99 -11.67 -10.31
CA SER A 162 15.93 -11.82 -11.31
C SER A 162 14.51 -11.88 -10.73
N LEU A 163 14.36 -11.91 -9.40
CA LEU A 163 13.06 -11.96 -8.76
C LEU A 163 12.36 -10.60 -8.94
N ALA A 164 11.31 -10.60 -9.76
CA ALA A 164 10.57 -9.37 -10.04
C ALA A 164 9.66 -9.00 -8.85
N PRO A 165 9.18 -7.75 -8.77
CA PRO A 165 8.22 -7.31 -7.75
C PRO A 165 6.97 -8.17 -7.70
N GLY A 166 6.48 -8.43 -6.50
CA GLY A 166 5.34 -9.30 -6.23
C GLY A 166 5.57 -10.76 -6.63
N GLN A 167 6.78 -11.16 -7.04
CA GLN A 167 7.09 -12.54 -7.41
C GLN A 167 7.58 -13.34 -6.21
N ARG A 168 7.40 -14.64 -6.37
CA ARG A 168 7.76 -15.66 -5.41
C ARG A 168 8.36 -16.84 -6.14
N LEU A 169 9.43 -17.38 -5.56
CA LEU A 169 10.10 -18.57 -6.04
C LEU A 169 10.18 -19.60 -4.92
N VAL A 170 9.61 -20.77 -5.16
CA VAL A 170 9.66 -21.90 -4.23
C VAL A 170 10.68 -22.91 -4.72
N LEU A 171 11.72 -23.13 -3.92
CA LEU A 171 12.68 -24.20 -4.09
C LEU A 171 12.40 -25.33 -3.09
N SER A 172 12.58 -26.57 -3.53
CA SER A 172 12.08 -27.73 -2.81
C SER A 172 13.01 -28.93 -2.94
N SER A 173 13.17 -29.69 -1.85
CA SER A 173 13.92 -30.94 -1.85
C SER A 173 13.20 -32.07 -2.62
N ARG A 174 11.90 -31.93 -2.86
CA ARG A 174 11.05 -32.85 -3.64
C ARG A 174 10.08 -32.03 -4.51
N PRO A 175 10.58 -31.36 -5.57
CA PRO A 175 9.83 -30.30 -6.24
C PRO A 175 8.59 -30.81 -6.97
N THR A 176 7.51 -30.03 -6.91
CA THR A 176 6.35 -30.12 -7.82
C THR A 176 6.66 -29.39 -9.14
N ALA A 177 5.74 -29.39 -10.11
CA ALA A 177 5.96 -28.68 -11.38
C ALA A 177 5.99 -27.15 -11.21
N MET A 178 5.42 -26.63 -10.12
CA MET A 178 5.47 -25.21 -9.73
C MET A 178 6.72 -24.84 -8.91
N GLN A 179 7.56 -25.82 -8.56
CA GLN A 179 8.73 -25.62 -7.70
C GLN A 179 10.02 -25.89 -8.46
N ARG A 180 11.12 -25.29 -7.99
CA ARG A 180 12.47 -25.61 -8.46
C ARG A 180 13.19 -26.56 -7.49
N PRO A 181 14.15 -27.38 -7.95
CA PRO A 181 14.96 -28.18 -7.03
C PRO A 181 15.79 -27.28 -6.09
N LEU A 182 15.80 -27.62 -4.79
CA LEU A 182 16.55 -26.88 -3.75
C LEU A 182 18.08 -27.07 -3.80
N GLY A 183 18.55 -28.09 -4.52
CA GLY A 183 19.96 -28.47 -4.52
C GLY A 183 20.34 -29.33 -3.30
N ARG A 184 21.63 -29.38 -2.98
CA ARG A 184 22.15 -30.17 -1.85
C ARG A 184 22.07 -29.35 -0.56
N PHE A 185 21.59 -29.97 0.52
CA PHE A 185 21.57 -29.37 1.86
C PHE A 185 21.98 -30.41 2.90
N ASP A 186 22.46 -29.95 4.05
CA ASP A 186 22.76 -30.84 5.16
C ASP A 186 21.48 -31.18 5.93
N SER A 187 20.97 -32.39 5.74
CA SER A 187 19.79 -32.88 6.46
C SER A 187 20.00 -32.95 7.98
N LYS A 188 21.25 -33.04 8.45
CA LYS A 188 21.56 -33.03 9.88
C LYS A 188 21.11 -31.72 10.53
N ARG A 189 21.26 -30.57 9.87
CA ARG A 189 20.83 -29.28 10.41
C ARG A 189 19.32 -29.20 10.64
N VAL A 190 18.52 -29.81 9.75
CA VAL A 190 17.07 -29.89 9.95
C VAL A 190 16.76 -30.72 11.19
N MET A 191 17.46 -31.83 11.39
CA MET A 191 17.29 -32.69 12.57
C MET A 191 17.77 -32.00 13.85
N ASP A 192 18.88 -31.26 13.80
CA ASP A 192 19.40 -30.47 14.91
C ASP A 192 18.40 -29.36 15.31
N TRP A 193 17.83 -28.64 14.32
CA TRP A 193 16.79 -27.63 14.57
C TRP A 193 15.54 -28.25 15.21
N ILE A 194 15.05 -29.39 14.71
CA ILE A 194 13.95 -30.13 15.35
C ILE A 194 14.30 -30.52 16.79
N ALA A 195 15.51 -31.01 17.04
CA ALA A 195 15.95 -31.40 18.37
C ALA A 195 16.00 -30.21 19.33
N ASP A 196 16.50 -29.05 18.88
CA ASP A 196 16.55 -27.82 19.67
C ASP A 196 15.15 -27.27 19.96
N THR A 197 14.25 -27.25 18.97
CA THR A 197 12.85 -26.86 19.19
C THR A 197 12.16 -27.78 20.18
N ASN A 198 12.39 -29.10 20.08
CA ASN A 198 11.84 -30.06 21.04
C ASN A 198 12.43 -29.88 22.45
N LYS A 199 13.71 -29.54 22.56
CA LYS A 199 14.36 -29.22 23.83
C LYS A 199 13.78 -27.96 24.45
N GLN A 200 13.56 -26.90 23.65
CA GLN A 200 12.91 -25.68 24.10
C GLN A 200 11.48 -25.96 24.54
N PHE A 201 10.73 -26.76 23.78
CA PHE A 201 9.39 -27.21 24.17
C PHE A 201 9.43 -27.92 25.53
N ASP A 202 10.31 -28.92 25.70
CA ASP A 202 10.43 -29.68 26.94
C ASP A 202 10.84 -28.79 28.14
N GLN A 203 11.67 -27.77 27.92
CA GLN A 203 12.04 -26.78 28.95
C GLN A 203 10.88 -25.84 29.33
N SER A 204 10.08 -25.46 28.34
CA SER A 204 8.90 -24.61 28.53
C SER A 204 7.65 -25.40 28.96
N GLU A 205 7.67 -26.74 28.95
CA GLU A 205 6.47 -27.55 29.17
C GLU A 205 5.89 -27.35 30.57
N GLU A 206 6.73 -27.19 31.60
CA GLU A 206 6.28 -26.89 32.96
C GLU A 206 5.64 -25.50 33.05
N GLU A 207 6.22 -24.48 32.42
CA GLU A 207 5.67 -23.11 32.35
C GLU A 207 4.37 -23.07 31.54
N MET A 208 4.32 -23.83 30.44
CA MET A 208 3.14 -24.00 29.58
C MET A 208 2.04 -24.78 30.28
N GLN A 209 2.39 -25.74 31.14
CA GLN A 209 1.42 -26.47 31.94
C GLN A 209 0.86 -25.57 33.05
N GLN A 210 1.70 -24.75 33.70
CA GLN A 210 1.24 -23.74 34.65
C GLN A 210 0.33 -22.70 33.97
N MET A 211 0.69 -22.22 32.78
CA MET A 211 -0.17 -21.38 31.96
C MET A 211 -1.48 -22.11 31.61
N ARG A 212 -1.44 -23.37 31.18
CA ARG A 212 -2.66 -24.15 30.90
C ARG A 212 -3.55 -24.32 32.12
N ASP A 213 -2.99 -24.40 33.32
CA ASP A 213 -3.76 -24.54 34.55
C ASP A 213 -4.28 -23.19 35.07
N ASP A 214 -3.84 -22.07 34.48
CA ASP A 214 -4.32 -20.72 34.77
C ASP A 214 -5.77 -20.52 34.24
N PRO A 215 -6.73 -20.14 35.09
CA PRO A 215 -8.10 -19.84 34.68
C PRO A 215 -8.21 -18.76 33.58
N GLU A 216 -7.35 -17.73 33.58
CA GLU A 216 -7.35 -16.69 32.55
C GLU A 216 -6.92 -17.27 31.20
N TYR A 217 -5.89 -18.10 31.21
CA TYR A 217 -5.41 -18.77 30.01
C TYR A 217 -6.43 -19.76 29.44
N GLN A 218 -7.12 -20.53 30.28
CA GLN A 218 -8.23 -21.40 29.85
C GLN A 218 -9.37 -20.59 29.20
N GLN A 219 -9.55 -19.34 29.62
CA GLN A 219 -10.52 -18.44 29.03
C GLN A 219 -10.04 -17.89 27.68
N TYR A 220 -8.78 -17.51 27.55
CA TYR A 220 -8.15 -17.20 26.24
C TYR A 220 -8.30 -18.38 25.27
N MET A 221 -8.03 -19.59 25.74
CA MET A 221 -8.21 -20.84 24.99
C MET A 221 -9.65 -21.06 24.50
N GLN A 222 -10.66 -20.71 25.30
CA GLN A 222 -12.07 -20.81 24.89
C GLN A 222 -12.48 -19.76 23.86
N ILE A 223 -11.79 -18.61 23.81
CA ILE A 223 -12.09 -17.51 22.89
C ILE A 223 -11.40 -17.72 21.54
N TRP A 224 -10.13 -18.10 21.59
CA TRP A 224 -9.26 -18.18 20.41
C TRP A 224 -9.12 -19.62 19.87
N GLY A 225 -9.52 -20.61 20.65
CA GLY A 225 -9.72 -21.99 20.21
C GLY A 225 -8.50 -22.65 19.57
N GLU A 226 -8.75 -23.42 18.51
CA GLU A 226 -7.72 -24.18 17.79
C GLU A 226 -6.65 -23.30 17.13
N ALA A 227 -6.98 -22.06 16.73
CA ALA A 227 -6.03 -21.16 16.08
C ALA A 227 -4.89 -20.74 17.02
N PHE A 228 -5.21 -20.44 18.28
CA PHE A 228 -4.21 -20.15 19.32
C PHE A 228 -3.42 -21.40 19.71
N MET A 229 -4.09 -22.56 19.78
CA MET A 229 -3.40 -23.84 20.00
C MET A 229 -2.45 -24.21 18.88
N ASP A 230 -2.77 -23.84 17.64
CA ASP A 230 -1.91 -24.05 16.49
C ASP A 230 -0.72 -23.10 16.44
N SER A 231 -0.79 -21.93 17.07
CA SER A 231 0.36 -21.03 17.23
C SER A 231 1.30 -21.40 18.38
N MET A 232 0.85 -22.26 19.30
CA MET A 232 1.68 -22.67 20.43
C MET A 232 2.83 -23.59 20.00
N PRO A 233 4.00 -23.52 20.66
CA PRO A 233 5.05 -24.52 20.49
C PRO A 233 4.48 -25.92 20.71
N LYS A 234 4.73 -26.82 19.76
CA LYS A 234 4.34 -28.24 19.85
C LYS A 234 5.57 -29.09 19.68
N LYS A 235 5.66 -30.17 20.46
CA LYS A 235 6.68 -31.20 20.24
C LYS A 235 6.53 -31.80 18.85
N ILE A 236 7.60 -31.73 18.08
CA ILE A 236 7.70 -32.27 16.73
C ILE A 236 8.05 -33.74 16.85
N THR A 237 7.06 -34.59 16.56
CA THR A 237 7.19 -36.06 16.57
C THR A 237 7.19 -36.66 15.17
N GLU A 238 6.70 -35.91 14.19
CA GLU A 238 6.65 -36.30 12.79
C GLU A 238 8.03 -36.14 12.14
N ALA A 239 8.45 -37.14 11.35
CA ALA A 239 9.72 -37.08 10.64
C ALA A 239 9.65 -36.07 9.47
N PRO A 240 10.68 -35.24 9.25
CA PRO A 240 10.71 -34.30 8.15
C PRO A 240 10.76 -35.05 6.81
N GLN A 241 9.85 -34.71 5.90
CA GLN A 241 9.75 -35.33 4.57
C GLN A 241 10.23 -34.40 3.46
N LYS A 242 10.06 -33.09 3.65
CA LYS A 242 10.31 -32.10 2.60
C LYS A 242 10.82 -30.81 3.22
N LEU A 243 11.70 -30.14 2.50
CA LEU A 243 12.28 -28.86 2.87
C LEU A 243 12.01 -27.88 1.73
N LEU A 244 11.45 -26.73 2.08
CA LEU A 244 11.17 -25.63 1.17
C LEU A 244 12.04 -24.43 1.54
N LEU A 245 12.61 -23.78 0.52
CA LEU A 245 13.14 -22.43 0.60
C LEU A 245 12.29 -21.58 -0.33
N ILE A 246 11.69 -20.54 0.22
CA ILE A 246 10.80 -19.64 -0.48
C ILE A 246 11.48 -18.28 -0.49
N LEU A 247 11.56 -17.68 -1.67
CA LEU A 247 12.13 -16.36 -1.91
C LEU A 247 11.01 -15.49 -2.44
N GLU A 248 10.67 -14.42 -1.73
CA GLU A 248 9.56 -13.53 -2.06
C GLU A 248 10.08 -12.10 -2.14
N ARG A 249 9.53 -11.33 -3.08
CA ARG A 249 9.80 -9.91 -3.21
C ARG A 249 8.49 -9.17 -3.09
N ASP A 250 8.25 -8.60 -1.92
CA ASP A 250 6.92 -8.10 -1.51
C ASP A 250 6.57 -6.74 -2.09
N ASN A 251 7.58 -6.00 -2.58
CA ASN A 251 7.33 -4.70 -3.21
C ASN A 251 6.49 -4.86 -4.49
N GLU A 252 5.63 -3.88 -4.79
CA GLU A 252 4.77 -3.90 -5.98
C GLU A 252 5.49 -3.33 -7.23
N SER A 253 6.61 -2.63 -7.03
CA SER A 253 7.37 -1.94 -8.09
C SER A 253 8.84 -2.36 -8.17
N GLU A 254 9.39 -2.46 -9.40
CA GLU A 254 10.79 -2.86 -9.63
C GLU A 254 11.78 -1.76 -9.27
N PHE A 255 11.23 -0.58 -9.01
CA PHE A 255 11.95 0.66 -8.78
C PHE A 255 11.94 1.11 -7.32
N GLU A 256 11.21 0.43 -6.45
CA GLU A 256 11.29 0.66 -5.01
C GLU A 256 12.54 0.00 -4.42
N GLU A 257 12.87 0.38 -3.19
CA GLU A 257 13.87 -0.33 -2.40
C GLU A 257 13.55 -1.82 -2.36
N VAL A 258 14.60 -2.63 -2.42
CA VAL A 258 14.45 -4.08 -2.60
C VAL A 258 14.77 -4.79 -1.31
N SER A 259 13.76 -5.49 -0.81
CA SER A 259 13.87 -6.55 0.16
C SER A 259 13.46 -7.88 -0.50
N ILE A 260 14.18 -8.95 -0.17
CA ILE A 260 13.79 -10.32 -0.45
C ILE A 260 13.49 -10.98 0.88
N HIS A 261 12.23 -11.39 1.07
CA HIS A 261 11.82 -12.24 2.17
C HIS A 261 12.24 -13.68 1.86
N VAL A 262 12.95 -14.29 2.79
CA VAL A 262 13.46 -15.65 2.69
C VAL A 262 12.77 -16.49 3.75
N VAL A 263 11.95 -17.45 3.35
CA VAL A 263 11.24 -18.34 4.27
C VAL A 263 11.73 -19.77 4.07
N VAL A 264 12.10 -20.44 5.16
CA VAL A 264 12.40 -21.87 5.15
C VAL A 264 11.29 -22.62 5.87
N ARG A 265 10.71 -23.63 5.22
CA ARG A 265 9.68 -24.49 5.80
C ARG A 265 10.09 -25.95 5.76
N VAL A 266 10.04 -26.61 6.90
CA VAL A 266 10.20 -28.06 7.02
C VAL A 266 8.81 -28.68 7.07
N GLN A 267 8.51 -29.61 6.16
CA GLN A 267 7.20 -30.25 6.08
C GLN A 267 7.25 -31.74 6.45
N GLY A 268 6.19 -32.18 7.13
CA GLY A 268 5.95 -33.58 7.46
C GLY A 268 5.28 -34.36 6.31
N ALA A 269 5.01 -35.64 6.53
CA ALA A 269 4.21 -36.50 5.65
C ALA A 269 2.78 -35.99 5.46
N SER A 270 2.22 -35.29 6.46
CA SER A 270 0.92 -34.63 6.37
C SER A 270 0.88 -33.39 5.46
N SER A 271 2.03 -32.99 4.88
CA SER A 271 2.22 -31.71 4.16
C SER A 271 1.99 -30.46 5.03
N LYS A 272 1.83 -30.64 6.36
CA LYS A 272 1.82 -29.54 7.32
C LYS A 272 3.25 -29.08 7.58
N SER A 273 3.42 -27.78 7.85
CA SER A 273 4.68 -27.24 8.31
C SER A 273 4.97 -27.76 9.71
N LEU A 274 6.14 -28.37 9.91
CA LEU A 274 6.69 -28.76 11.20
C LEU A 274 7.45 -27.58 11.83
N LEU A 275 8.18 -26.83 10.99
CA LEU A 275 9.00 -25.69 11.38
C LEU A 275 8.97 -24.64 10.26
N THR A 276 8.92 -23.38 10.64
CA THR A 276 9.06 -22.23 9.75
C THR A 276 10.04 -21.25 10.36
N THR A 277 10.97 -20.74 9.56
CA THR A 277 11.86 -19.63 9.93
C THR A 277 11.96 -18.67 8.76
N GLU A 278 12.33 -17.44 9.03
CA GLU A 278 12.44 -16.40 8.02
C GLU A 278 13.62 -15.47 8.23
N ALA A 279 14.04 -14.85 7.14
CA ALA A 279 15.05 -13.80 7.12
C ALA A 279 14.70 -12.78 6.03
N TRP A 280 15.25 -11.59 6.14
CA TRP A 280 15.07 -10.53 5.14
C TRP A 280 16.43 -10.13 4.57
N LEU A 281 16.49 -9.99 3.25
CA LEU A 281 17.65 -9.48 2.53
C LEU A 281 17.28 -8.14 1.90
N GLY A 282 17.59 -7.00 2.54
CA GLY A 282 17.26 -5.67 2.02
C GLY A 282 17.92 -4.53 2.79
N GLU A 283 17.76 -3.30 2.29
CA GLU A 283 18.36 -2.06 2.82
C GLU A 283 17.59 -1.49 4.03
N GLU A 284 16.27 -1.61 4.01
CA GLU A 284 15.34 -0.97 4.97
C GLU A 284 15.38 -1.58 6.38
N MET A 285 15.86 -2.82 6.51
CA MET A 285 16.24 -3.39 7.80
C MET A 285 17.74 -3.31 7.91
N GLY A 286 18.28 -2.08 8.06
CA GLY A 286 19.66 -1.86 8.46
C GLY A 286 19.95 -2.83 9.58
N ALA A 287 20.74 -3.88 9.26
CA ALA A 287 20.82 -5.14 9.97
C ALA A 287 20.30 -5.00 11.38
N TYR A 288 19.00 -5.26 11.59
CA TYR A 288 18.40 -5.10 12.89
C TYR A 288 19.36 -5.80 13.85
N GLU A 289 19.94 -5.02 14.76
CA GLU A 289 20.68 -5.53 15.91
C GLU A 289 19.71 -6.30 16.81
N VAL A 290 18.77 -7.09 16.28
CA VAL A 290 17.92 -8.02 17.02
C VAL A 290 18.77 -9.01 17.81
N VAL A 291 20.01 -9.25 17.37
CA VAL A 291 20.96 -10.04 18.16
C VAL A 291 21.43 -9.31 19.43
N GLY A 292 21.56 -7.98 19.40
CA GLY A 292 21.94 -7.17 20.56
C GLY A 292 20.74 -6.75 21.41
N ASP A 293 19.66 -6.29 20.78
CA ASP A 293 18.48 -5.75 21.46
C ASP A 293 17.55 -6.83 22.02
N ALA A 294 17.42 -8.02 21.39
CA ALA A 294 16.61 -9.08 21.99
C ALA A 294 17.26 -9.69 23.24
N VAL A 295 18.60 -9.65 23.33
CA VAL A 295 19.34 -10.05 24.53
C VAL A 295 19.33 -8.93 25.58
N ALA A 296 19.43 -7.65 25.18
CA ALA A 296 19.29 -6.52 26.11
C ALA A 296 17.87 -6.40 26.68
N GLN A 297 16.83 -6.68 25.89
CA GLN A 297 15.43 -6.59 26.33
C GLN A 297 15.00 -7.72 27.28
N GLN A 298 15.69 -8.86 27.30
CA GLN A 298 15.42 -9.93 28.27
C GLN A 298 16.05 -9.68 29.66
N THR A 299 16.95 -8.71 29.81
CA THR A 299 17.62 -8.43 31.09
C THR A 299 17.32 -7.08 31.74
N THR A 300 16.61 -6.15 31.08
CA THR A 300 16.34 -4.83 31.69
C THR A 300 14.92 -4.31 31.45
N THR A 301 14.16 -4.10 32.52
CA THR A 301 12.96 -3.24 32.54
C THR A 301 13.38 -1.77 32.51
N ALA A 302 13.81 -1.27 31.35
CA ALA A 302 13.82 0.16 30.99
C ALA A 302 14.38 0.29 29.58
N ALA A 303 13.52 0.26 28.57
CA ALA A 303 13.89 0.84 27.29
C ALA A 303 14.06 2.36 27.50
N PRO A 304 15.21 2.98 27.14
CA PRO A 304 15.25 4.42 27.04
C PRO A 304 14.24 4.83 25.97
N ALA A 305 13.36 5.77 26.32
CA ALA A 305 12.45 6.38 25.36
C ALA A 305 13.27 6.83 24.15
N ARG A 306 13.02 6.19 23.01
CA ARG A 306 13.51 6.65 21.71
C ARG A 306 12.97 8.06 21.57
N ALA A 307 13.85 9.05 21.69
CA ALA A 307 13.48 10.44 21.52
C ALA A 307 12.82 10.57 20.15
N ALA A 308 11.51 10.84 20.14
CA ALA A 308 10.82 11.30 18.96
C ALA A 308 11.51 12.61 18.55
N GLY A 309 12.18 12.59 17.41
CA GLY A 309 13.09 13.65 16.97
C GLY A 309 14.52 13.15 16.87
N SER A 310 14.77 12.14 16.04
CA SER A 310 16.12 11.89 15.53
C SER A 310 16.48 13.07 14.63
N ASP A 311 17.28 13.97 15.18
CA ASP A 311 18.12 14.98 14.54
C ASP A 311 19.19 14.29 13.64
N GLU A 312 18.75 13.30 12.85
CA GLU A 312 19.58 12.50 11.96
C GLU A 312 19.88 13.32 10.71
N GLY A 313 21.00 14.04 10.77
CA GLY A 313 21.68 14.55 9.60
C GLY A 313 21.33 15.98 9.23
N GLN A 314 21.59 16.94 10.11
CA GLN A 314 22.01 18.26 9.62
C GLN A 314 23.37 18.08 8.92
N GLY A 315 23.34 17.64 7.66
CA GLY A 315 24.50 17.71 6.77
C GLY A 315 25.07 19.14 6.78
N GLU A 316 26.34 19.30 6.41
CA GLU A 316 26.92 20.64 6.34
C GLU A 316 25.99 21.58 5.57
N PRO A 317 25.65 22.75 6.12
CA PRO A 317 24.69 23.65 5.49
C PRO A 317 25.16 23.97 4.07
N ARG A 318 24.24 23.85 3.11
CA ARG A 318 24.52 24.15 1.70
C ARG A 318 25.14 25.53 1.59
N LYS A 319 26.14 25.67 0.74
CA LYS A 319 26.69 27.00 0.40
C LYS A 319 25.60 27.84 -0.23
N ALA A 320 25.39 29.04 0.30
CA ALA A 320 24.44 30.00 -0.27
C ALA A 320 24.71 30.21 -1.76
N MET A 321 23.63 30.19 -2.55
CA MET A 321 23.63 30.35 -4.00
C MET A 321 22.92 31.65 -4.39
N PRO A 322 23.20 32.21 -5.58
CA PRO A 322 22.50 33.38 -6.07
C PRO A 322 20.97 33.18 -6.09
N GLY A 323 20.24 34.15 -5.54
CA GLY A 323 18.78 34.16 -5.50
C GLY A 323 18.18 33.37 -4.34
N ASP A 324 18.96 32.83 -3.42
CA ASP A 324 18.43 32.11 -2.23
C ASP A 324 17.49 32.97 -1.38
N GLU A 325 17.68 34.29 -1.40
CA GLU A 325 16.86 35.29 -0.71
C GLU A 325 15.54 35.62 -1.41
N ILE A 326 15.31 35.10 -2.64
CA ILE A 326 14.10 35.40 -3.42
C ILE A 326 12.88 34.92 -2.62
N PRO A 327 11.96 35.82 -2.21
CA PRO A 327 10.78 35.44 -1.45
C PRO A 327 9.78 34.73 -2.35
N ILE A 328 9.03 33.80 -1.77
CA ILE A 328 8.01 33.01 -2.45
C ILE A 328 6.64 33.37 -1.86
N GLU A 329 5.69 33.68 -2.72
CA GLU A 329 4.33 34.06 -2.32
C GLU A 329 3.33 33.05 -2.87
N PHE A 330 2.67 32.27 -2.00
CA PHE A 330 1.69 31.29 -2.43
C PHE A 330 0.38 31.94 -2.87
N SER A 331 -0.25 31.38 -3.90
CA SER A 331 -1.57 31.84 -4.31
C SER A 331 -2.62 31.59 -3.21
N SER A 332 -3.75 32.30 -3.29
CA SER A 332 -4.87 32.05 -2.37
C SER A 332 -5.39 30.62 -2.45
N ASP A 333 -5.37 30.00 -3.65
CA ASP A 333 -5.79 28.62 -3.84
C ASP A 333 -4.80 27.64 -3.18
N ALA A 334 -3.49 27.88 -3.30
CA ALA A 334 -2.47 27.10 -2.60
C ALA A 334 -2.63 27.19 -1.07
N MET A 335 -2.94 28.38 -0.55
CA MET A 335 -3.22 28.57 0.87
C MET A 335 -4.49 27.85 1.33
N LEU A 336 -5.55 27.86 0.53
CA LEU A 336 -6.77 27.09 0.82
C LEU A 336 -6.53 25.58 0.89
N LEU A 337 -5.70 25.03 0.01
CA LEU A 337 -5.36 23.60 0.00
C LEU A 337 -4.52 23.22 1.23
N ARG A 338 -3.55 24.06 1.57
CA ARG A 338 -2.70 23.87 2.74
C ARG A 338 -3.47 23.91 4.05
N ASP A 339 -4.37 24.86 4.21
CA ASP A 339 -5.23 24.93 5.39
C ASP A 339 -6.09 23.66 5.52
N ALA A 340 -6.57 23.11 4.40
CA ALA A 340 -7.29 21.85 4.39
C ALA A 340 -6.38 20.66 4.79
N TRP A 341 -5.15 20.55 4.28
CA TRP A 341 -4.25 19.47 4.68
C TRP A 341 -3.84 19.56 6.15
N GLY A 342 -3.50 20.76 6.65
CA GLY A 342 -3.13 20.97 8.05
C GLY A 342 -4.25 20.63 9.04
N SER A 343 -5.51 20.71 8.61
CA SER A 343 -6.66 20.33 9.41
C SER A 343 -6.84 18.80 9.59
N THR A 344 -6.06 17.99 8.86
CA THR A 344 -6.09 16.51 8.99
C THR A 344 -5.10 15.95 10.01
N ASN A 345 -4.30 16.80 10.68
CA ASN A 345 -3.34 16.37 11.69
C ASN A 345 -4.05 15.64 12.86
N PRO A 346 -3.71 14.37 13.15
CA PRO A 346 -4.26 13.60 14.26
C PRO A 346 -4.13 14.27 15.63
N GLU A 347 -3.14 15.15 15.82
CA GLU A 347 -2.93 15.89 17.07
C GLU A 347 -4.08 16.86 17.42
N ASN A 348 -4.96 17.18 16.46
CA ASN A 348 -6.08 18.10 16.65
C ASN A 348 -7.37 17.44 17.18
N GLY A 349 -7.33 16.18 17.61
CA GLY A 349 -8.49 15.43 18.14
C GLY A 349 -9.24 14.62 17.08
N MET A 350 -10.35 13.97 17.46
CA MET A 350 -11.08 13.06 16.56
C MET A 350 -11.44 13.76 15.24
N PRO A 351 -10.97 13.26 14.09
CA PRO A 351 -11.05 13.97 12.83
C PRO A 351 -12.49 13.98 12.30
N GLY A 352 -13.20 15.09 12.49
CA GLY A 352 -14.31 15.42 11.61
C GLY A 352 -13.80 15.75 10.21
N VAL A 353 -14.64 15.61 9.18
CA VAL A 353 -14.32 16.20 7.86
C VAL A 353 -14.03 17.68 8.07
N PRO A 354 -12.86 18.19 7.65
CA PRO A 354 -12.60 19.61 7.74
C PRO A 354 -13.69 20.41 7.03
N LYS A 355 -14.18 21.48 7.65
CA LYS A 355 -15.06 22.43 6.95
C LYS A 355 -14.26 23.10 5.85
N MET A 356 -14.38 22.57 4.65
CA MET A 356 -13.71 23.11 3.48
C MET A 356 -14.61 24.12 2.76
N SER A 357 -14.01 25.17 2.24
CA SER A 357 -14.72 26.10 1.35
C SER A 357 -15.15 25.36 0.08
N ARG A 358 -16.19 25.85 -0.60
CA ARG A 358 -16.58 25.32 -1.92
C ARG A 358 -15.41 25.34 -2.90
N ARG A 359 -14.60 26.39 -2.87
CA ARG A 359 -13.41 26.53 -3.72
C ARG A 359 -12.39 25.43 -3.43
N THR A 360 -12.10 25.18 -2.16
CA THR A 360 -11.18 24.11 -1.74
C THR A 360 -11.65 22.74 -2.23
N MET A 361 -12.94 22.45 -2.12
CA MET A 361 -13.53 21.20 -2.64
C MET A 361 -13.39 21.07 -4.16
N GLU A 362 -13.65 22.16 -4.90
CA GLU A 362 -13.46 22.18 -6.36
C GLU A 362 -12.00 21.89 -6.75
N LEU A 363 -11.03 22.49 -6.04
CA LEU A 363 -9.59 22.26 -6.26
C LEU A 363 -9.18 20.80 -5.99
N LEU A 364 -9.67 20.19 -4.91
CA LEU A 364 -9.29 18.83 -4.53
C LEU A 364 -9.96 17.76 -5.40
N ALA A 365 -11.21 17.96 -5.79
CA ALA A 365 -12.03 16.94 -6.47
C ALA A 365 -11.81 16.85 -7.98
N ASP A 366 -11.13 17.83 -8.60
CA ASP A 366 -10.85 17.84 -10.03
C ASP A 366 -9.34 17.99 -10.33
N PRO A 367 -8.52 16.96 -9.99
CA PRO A 367 -7.07 17.00 -10.20
C PRO A 367 -6.66 17.09 -11.68
N VAL A 368 -7.59 16.94 -12.63
CA VAL A 368 -7.33 17.17 -14.06
C VAL A 368 -7.26 18.67 -14.38
N SER A 369 -8.20 19.44 -13.84
CA SER A 369 -8.28 20.90 -14.05
C SER A 369 -7.39 21.67 -13.07
N TYR A 370 -7.20 21.11 -11.87
CA TYR A 370 -6.47 21.70 -10.75
C TYR A 370 -5.35 20.75 -10.34
N GLU A 371 -4.30 20.69 -11.16
CA GLU A 371 -3.16 19.82 -10.93
C GLU A 371 -2.57 20.07 -9.53
N PRO A 372 -2.51 19.06 -8.63
CA PRO A 372 -1.93 19.17 -7.30
C PRO A 372 -0.62 19.95 -7.25
N MET A 373 0.33 19.50 -8.08
CA MET A 373 1.72 19.93 -7.98
C MET A 373 1.93 21.38 -8.40
N ARG A 374 0.95 21.99 -9.08
CA ARG A 374 0.92 23.43 -9.36
C ARG A 374 0.90 24.26 -8.09
N TYR A 375 0.10 23.85 -7.10
CA TYR A 375 -0.13 24.62 -5.88
C TYR A 375 0.91 24.39 -4.79
N GLU A 376 1.82 23.44 -5.02
CA GLU A 376 2.91 23.09 -4.13
C GLU A 376 4.21 23.66 -4.71
N ILE A 377 5.19 22.81 -5.04
CA ILE A 377 6.50 23.21 -5.59
C ILE A 377 6.40 23.97 -6.93
N GLY A 378 5.34 23.75 -7.68
CA GLY A 378 5.15 24.31 -9.02
C GLY A 378 5.11 25.84 -9.08
N GLU A 379 4.26 26.45 -8.26
CA GLU A 379 4.18 27.92 -8.10
C GLU A 379 5.50 28.51 -7.59
N VAL A 380 6.20 27.79 -6.70
CA VAL A 380 7.50 28.21 -6.15
C VAL A 380 8.54 28.33 -7.25
N LEU A 381 8.70 27.26 -8.04
CA LEU A 381 9.67 27.20 -9.12
C LEU A 381 9.38 28.26 -10.19
N MET A 382 8.11 28.41 -10.58
CA MET A 382 7.72 29.40 -11.57
C MET A 382 8.00 30.85 -11.11
N GLN A 383 7.65 31.19 -9.87
CA GLN A 383 7.92 32.53 -9.31
C GLN A 383 9.41 32.82 -9.21
N ALA A 384 10.19 31.84 -8.77
CA ALA A 384 11.64 31.97 -8.71
C ALA A 384 12.23 32.18 -10.12
N ALA A 385 11.75 31.43 -11.12
CA ALA A 385 12.21 31.57 -12.51
C ALA A 385 11.89 32.96 -13.07
N GLU A 386 10.68 33.45 -12.81
CA GLU A 386 10.26 34.80 -13.22
C GLU A 386 11.11 35.89 -12.58
N LYS A 387 11.34 35.82 -11.26
CA LYS A 387 12.17 36.80 -10.53
C LYS A 387 13.64 36.74 -10.95
N ARG A 388 14.14 35.56 -11.33
CA ARG A 388 15.50 35.39 -11.88
C ARG A 388 15.60 35.77 -13.37
N GLY A 389 14.48 35.87 -14.07
CA GLY A 389 14.46 36.11 -15.52
C GLY A 389 15.04 34.96 -16.34
N LEU A 390 15.00 33.73 -15.83
CA LEU A 390 15.55 32.55 -16.50
C LEU A 390 14.45 31.59 -16.97
N PRO A 391 14.48 31.13 -18.23
CA PRO A 391 13.54 30.11 -18.70
C PRO A 391 13.73 28.82 -17.90
N LEU A 392 12.63 28.21 -17.50
CA LEU A 392 12.56 27.06 -16.60
C LEU A 392 11.87 25.88 -17.28
N VAL A 393 12.44 24.70 -17.07
CA VAL A 393 11.77 23.40 -17.23
C VAL A 393 12.08 22.52 -16.03
N ALA A 394 11.07 22.02 -15.35
CA ALA A 394 11.23 21.10 -14.22
C ALA A 394 10.35 19.86 -14.39
N ALA A 395 10.88 18.66 -14.14
CA ALA A 395 10.07 17.47 -13.92
C ALA A 395 9.63 17.41 -12.46
N MET A 396 8.42 16.92 -12.19
CA MET A 396 7.87 16.85 -10.82
C MET A 396 7.51 15.42 -10.43
N ILE A 397 7.46 15.11 -9.13
CA ILE A 397 7.04 13.82 -8.58
C ILE A 397 5.55 13.82 -8.18
N ASP A 398 4.95 12.63 -7.99
CA ASP A 398 3.57 12.48 -7.44
C ASP A 398 3.58 12.13 -5.94
N GLU A 399 4.76 12.06 -5.33
CA GLU A 399 4.97 11.75 -3.92
C GLU A 399 5.64 12.94 -3.26
N ILE A 400 4.85 13.83 -2.66
CA ILE A 400 5.39 14.76 -1.67
C ILE A 400 4.81 14.30 -0.36
N ASP A 401 5.63 13.99 0.64
CA ASP A 401 5.08 13.77 1.97
C ASP A 401 4.69 15.14 2.55
N THR A 402 3.41 15.44 2.42
CA THR A 402 2.86 16.78 2.64
C THR A 402 2.49 16.97 4.12
N ASP A 403 3.45 16.99 5.05
CA ASP A 403 3.24 17.83 6.25
C ASP A 403 3.41 19.30 5.80
N SER A 404 2.42 19.76 5.02
CA SER A 404 2.45 20.97 4.16
C SER A 404 2.60 22.30 4.92
N ARG A 405 2.89 22.27 6.22
CA ARG A 405 2.95 23.45 7.08
C ARG A 405 4.26 24.23 6.92
N ASP A 406 5.34 23.59 6.50
CA ASP A 406 6.65 24.25 6.39
C ASP A 406 7.13 24.43 4.94
N MET A 407 6.23 24.88 4.06
CA MET A 407 6.60 25.23 2.69
C MET A 407 7.78 26.23 2.63
N PRO A 408 8.67 26.08 1.64
CA PRO A 408 9.82 26.95 1.51
C PRO A 408 9.37 28.38 1.19
N LYS A 409 9.70 29.32 2.09
CA LYS A 409 9.37 30.75 1.95
C LYS A 409 10.34 31.50 1.06
N THR A 410 11.47 30.88 0.74
CA THR A 410 12.50 31.42 -0.15
C THR A 410 13.00 30.34 -1.10
N LEU A 411 13.65 30.75 -2.19
CA LEU A 411 14.31 29.80 -3.09
C LEU A 411 15.42 29.00 -2.37
N GLY A 412 16.12 29.62 -1.41
CA GLY A 412 17.14 28.94 -0.61
C GLY A 412 16.55 27.77 0.19
N ALA A 413 15.41 28.00 0.86
CA ALA A 413 14.70 26.94 1.58
C ALA A 413 14.23 25.82 0.64
N LEU A 414 13.74 26.18 -0.56
CA LEU A 414 13.36 25.17 -1.54
C LEU A 414 14.56 24.30 -1.95
N ARG A 415 15.72 24.93 -2.19
CA ARG A 415 16.97 24.22 -2.55
C ARG A 415 17.41 23.25 -1.46
N ASP A 416 17.20 23.61 -0.20
CA ASP A 416 17.54 22.75 0.93
C ASP A 416 16.59 21.53 1.01
N GLU A 417 15.37 21.66 0.48
CA GLU A 417 14.37 20.58 0.40
C GLU A 417 14.42 19.78 -0.92
N LEU A 418 15.19 20.18 -1.95
CA LEU A 418 15.24 19.44 -3.22
C LEU A 418 15.54 17.94 -3.10
N PRO A 419 16.40 17.46 -2.17
CA PRO A 419 16.58 16.02 -1.94
C PRO A 419 15.28 15.31 -1.54
N TYR A 420 14.41 15.97 -0.79
CA TYR A 420 13.10 15.44 -0.40
C TYR A 420 12.13 15.35 -1.59
N TYR A 421 12.22 16.30 -2.51
CA TYR A 421 11.48 16.27 -3.78
C TYR A 421 12.14 15.38 -4.85
N GLU A 422 13.21 14.66 -4.51
CA GLU A 422 14.03 13.87 -5.45
C GLU A 422 14.37 14.64 -6.73
N MET A 423 14.81 15.90 -6.60
CA MET A 423 15.10 16.79 -7.73
C MET A 423 16.55 17.28 -7.72
N ASP A 424 17.20 17.20 -8.89
CA ASP A 424 18.51 17.78 -9.14
C ASP A 424 18.36 19.10 -9.91
N GLU A 425 18.80 20.20 -9.30
CA GLU A 425 18.88 21.51 -9.93
C GLU A 425 20.11 21.62 -10.84
N SER A 426 19.94 22.19 -12.03
CA SER A 426 21.04 22.59 -12.91
C SER A 426 20.73 23.88 -13.67
N GLU A 427 21.77 24.63 -14.00
CA GLU A 427 21.70 25.78 -14.90
C GLU A 427 22.64 25.55 -16.08
N ALA A 428 22.09 25.41 -17.28
CA ALA A 428 22.84 25.10 -18.49
C ALA A 428 22.23 25.78 -19.71
N ASP A 429 23.08 26.33 -20.58
CA ASP A 429 22.66 27.04 -21.80
C ASP A 429 21.70 28.22 -21.56
N GLY A 430 21.79 28.85 -20.38
CA GLY A 430 20.85 29.90 -19.97
C GLY A 430 19.45 29.39 -19.62
N TRP A 431 19.29 28.08 -19.40
CA TRP A 431 18.09 27.46 -18.87
C TRP A 431 18.29 27.04 -17.43
N TRP A 432 17.23 27.22 -16.65
CA TRP A 432 17.11 26.65 -15.34
C TRP A 432 16.33 25.33 -15.43
N GLN A 433 16.94 24.24 -14.99
CA GLN A 433 16.41 22.90 -15.19
C GLN A 433 16.36 22.13 -13.88
N PHE A 434 15.28 21.39 -13.66
CA PHE A 434 15.19 20.44 -12.57
C PHE A 434 14.81 19.06 -13.11
N LYS A 435 15.69 18.09 -12.89
CA LYS A 435 15.46 16.70 -13.28
C LYS A 435 15.17 15.89 -12.04
N LEU A 436 14.43 14.80 -12.18
CA LEU A 436 14.28 13.87 -11.07
C LEU A 436 15.61 13.14 -10.84
N SER A 437 16.09 13.09 -9.61
CA SER A 437 17.29 12.34 -9.21
C SER A 437 17.06 10.84 -9.41
N ASN A 438 15.84 10.38 -9.12
CA ASN A 438 15.37 9.00 -9.34
C ASN A 438 14.12 8.98 -10.23
N PRO A 439 14.23 9.15 -11.56
CA PRO A 439 13.05 9.31 -12.42
C PRO A 439 12.23 8.02 -12.56
N ALA A 440 12.89 6.86 -12.58
CA ALA A 440 12.26 5.57 -12.81
C ALA A 440 11.20 5.17 -11.75
N PRO A 441 11.49 5.25 -10.43
CA PRO A 441 10.47 5.04 -9.39
C PRO A 441 9.28 5.99 -9.52
N ASN A 442 9.56 7.27 -9.80
CA ASN A 442 8.54 8.30 -9.94
C ASN A 442 7.60 8.06 -11.12
N TRP A 443 8.09 7.55 -12.26
CA TRP A 443 7.23 7.18 -13.39
C TRP A 443 6.29 6.02 -13.05
N ALA A 444 6.74 5.04 -12.26
CA ALA A 444 5.92 3.89 -11.89
C ALA A 444 4.82 4.22 -10.89
N LYS A 445 5.04 5.26 -10.07
CA LYS A 445 4.12 5.70 -9.02
C LYS A 445 3.13 6.78 -9.48
N ARG A 446 3.10 7.11 -10.78
CA ARG A 446 2.22 8.14 -11.33
C ARG A 446 0.74 7.79 -11.13
N VAL A 447 -0.01 8.79 -10.68
CA VAL A 447 -1.46 8.68 -10.56
C VAL A 447 -2.13 9.06 -11.88
N ASP A 448 -3.17 8.33 -12.28
CA ASP A 448 -4.05 8.78 -13.36
C ASP A 448 -5.05 9.81 -12.81
N ARG A 449 -4.86 11.07 -13.20
CA ARG A 449 -5.68 12.21 -12.72
C ARG A 449 -7.13 12.03 -13.13
N ALA A 450 -7.40 11.48 -14.31
CA ALA A 450 -8.76 11.29 -14.80
C ALA A 450 -9.49 10.19 -14.04
N ALA A 451 -8.81 9.08 -13.76
CA ALA A 451 -9.37 8.01 -12.93
C ALA A 451 -9.64 8.49 -11.50
N LEU A 452 -8.69 9.20 -10.89
CA LEU A 452 -8.86 9.79 -9.56
C LEU A 452 -10.01 10.81 -9.55
N ALA A 453 -10.06 11.73 -10.52
CA ALA A 453 -11.15 12.70 -10.63
C ALA A 453 -12.52 12.03 -10.78
N GLY A 454 -12.60 10.92 -11.54
CA GLY A 454 -13.83 10.14 -11.65
C GLY A 454 -14.31 9.59 -10.30
N LEU A 455 -13.38 9.03 -9.53
CA LEU A 455 -13.65 8.49 -8.19
C LEU A 455 -14.09 9.60 -7.21
N LEU A 456 -13.37 10.71 -7.17
CA LEU A 456 -13.67 11.85 -6.30
C LEU A 456 -14.99 12.54 -6.67
N LYS A 457 -15.30 12.66 -7.97
CA LYS A 457 -16.58 13.24 -8.41
C LYS A 457 -17.75 12.34 -8.01
N GLU A 458 -17.61 11.01 -8.09
CA GLU A 458 -18.64 10.10 -7.58
C GLU A 458 -18.84 10.29 -6.07
N SER A 459 -17.78 10.37 -5.28
CA SER A 459 -17.86 10.56 -3.82
C SER A 459 -18.42 11.91 -3.38
N LEU A 460 -18.46 12.92 -4.26
CA LEU A 460 -19.14 14.19 -3.99
C LEU A 460 -20.66 14.10 -4.19
N THR A 461 -21.11 13.18 -5.05
CA THR A 461 -22.54 13.01 -5.36
C THR A 461 -23.21 11.94 -4.51
N ARG A 462 -22.40 11.14 -3.81
CA ARG A 462 -22.80 9.93 -3.11
C ARG A 462 -22.02 9.80 -1.82
N THR A 463 -22.69 9.38 -0.76
CA THR A 463 -22.02 9.06 0.49
C THR A 463 -21.03 7.92 0.29
N PHE A 464 -21.39 6.90 -0.50
CA PHE A 464 -20.51 5.78 -0.83
C PHE A 464 -20.37 5.59 -2.33
N VAL A 465 -19.14 5.39 -2.79
CA VAL A 465 -18.88 4.97 -4.17
C VAL A 465 -19.22 3.49 -4.31
N SER A 466 -19.78 3.10 -5.46
CA SER A 466 -20.11 1.70 -5.70
C SER A 466 -18.88 0.78 -5.65
N LEU A 467 -19.05 -0.45 -5.18
CA LEU A 467 -17.98 -1.44 -5.16
C LEU A 467 -17.35 -1.69 -6.55
N ASP A 468 -18.16 -1.64 -7.62
CA ASP A 468 -17.68 -1.83 -8.99
C ASP A 468 -16.75 -0.68 -9.44
N THR A 469 -17.06 0.58 -9.11
CA THR A 469 -16.17 1.73 -9.38
C THR A 469 -14.87 1.59 -8.58
N LEU A 470 -14.99 1.31 -7.28
CA LEU A 470 -13.87 1.15 -6.37
C LEU A 470 -12.90 0.05 -6.82
N ALA A 471 -13.43 -1.14 -7.09
CA ALA A 471 -12.64 -2.28 -7.54
C ALA A 471 -11.98 -2.05 -8.90
N THR A 472 -12.67 -1.35 -9.82
CA THR A 472 -12.09 -0.97 -11.12
C THR A 472 -10.92 0.00 -10.95
N PHE A 473 -11.06 0.97 -10.04
CA PHE A 473 -9.99 1.92 -9.72
C PHE A 473 -8.77 1.20 -9.13
N VAL A 474 -8.96 0.38 -8.09
CA VAL A 474 -7.87 -0.37 -7.44
C VAL A 474 -7.21 -1.38 -8.39
N TYR A 475 -7.97 -2.04 -9.26
CA TYR A 475 -7.41 -2.93 -10.28
C TYR A 475 -6.49 -2.20 -11.27
N ARG A 476 -6.84 -0.97 -11.66
CA ARG A 476 -6.02 -0.15 -12.56
C ARG A 476 -4.85 0.52 -11.85
N PHE A 477 -5.00 0.85 -10.58
CA PHE A 477 -4.00 1.57 -9.79
C PHE A 477 -3.82 0.95 -8.40
N PRO A 478 -3.10 -0.19 -8.30
CA PRO A 478 -2.85 -0.88 -7.04
C PRO A 478 -2.22 0.03 -5.96
N MET A 479 -1.33 0.94 -6.39
CA MET A 479 -0.59 1.86 -5.51
C MET A 479 -1.26 3.23 -5.34
N ALA A 480 -2.46 3.47 -5.88
CA ALA A 480 -3.12 4.78 -5.74
C ALA A 480 -3.47 5.14 -4.28
N LEU A 481 -3.30 4.23 -3.33
CA LEU A 481 -3.68 4.44 -1.95
C LEU A 481 -2.47 4.83 -1.09
N SER A 482 -1.29 4.36 -1.45
CA SER A 482 -0.01 4.74 -0.84
C SER A 482 0.58 6.01 -1.47
N ASN A 483 0.19 6.35 -2.70
CA ASN A 483 0.63 7.59 -3.33
C ASN A 483 0.04 8.84 -2.63
N THR A 484 0.86 9.85 -2.36
CA THR A 484 0.42 11.02 -1.59
C THR A 484 -0.63 11.89 -2.29
N VAL A 485 -0.53 12.09 -3.61
CA VAL A 485 -1.48 12.93 -4.37
C VAL A 485 -2.90 12.36 -4.27
N SER A 486 -3.06 11.05 -4.47
CA SER A 486 -4.34 10.37 -4.36
C SER A 486 -4.74 10.14 -2.91
N GLY A 487 -3.82 9.70 -2.05
CA GLY A 487 -4.09 9.44 -0.63
C GLY A 487 -4.55 10.67 0.15
N SER A 488 -3.93 11.83 -0.06
CA SER A 488 -4.35 13.10 0.56
C SER A 488 -5.75 13.54 0.10
N ARG A 489 -6.05 13.42 -1.19
CA ARG A 489 -7.38 13.76 -1.75
C ARG A 489 -8.46 12.81 -1.31
N LEU A 490 -8.17 11.50 -1.30
CA LEU A 490 -9.09 10.51 -0.77
C LEU A 490 -9.39 10.80 0.70
N ARG A 491 -8.38 11.10 1.53
CA ARG A 491 -8.60 11.46 2.94
C ARG A 491 -9.45 12.73 3.13
N LEU A 492 -9.31 13.73 2.28
CA LEU A 492 -10.05 15.00 2.41
C LEU A 492 -11.45 14.98 1.77
N VAL A 493 -11.55 14.49 0.53
CA VAL A 493 -12.77 14.57 -0.29
C VAL A 493 -13.62 13.31 -0.18
N ALA A 494 -13.00 12.15 0.07
CA ALA A 494 -13.65 10.85 0.14
C ALA A 494 -13.18 10.02 1.35
N PRO A 495 -13.19 10.57 2.57
CA PRO A 495 -12.61 9.91 3.75
C PRO A 495 -13.16 8.50 4.02
N GLN A 496 -14.42 8.25 3.68
CA GLN A 496 -15.05 6.93 3.75
C GLN A 496 -14.36 5.89 2.84
N LEU A 497 -13.82 6.32 1.69
CA LEU A 497 -13.00 5.47 0.83
C LEU A 497 -11.66 5.20 1.50
N ALA A 498 -11.00 6.24 2.03
CA ALA A 498 -9.73 6.08 2.73
C ALA A 498 -9.83 5.01 3.84
N GLN A 499 -10.90 5.03 4.64
CA GLN A 499 -11.16 3.99 5.65
C GLN A 499 -11.40 2.60 5.07
N SER A 500 -12.10 2.50 3.93
CA SER A 500 -12.34 1.22 3.27
C SER A 500 -11.04 0.51 2.89
N PHE A 501 -9.96 1.28 2.71
CA PHE A 501 -8.62 0.79 2.37
C PHE A 501 -7.75 0.46 3.59
N THR A 502 -7.99 1.05 4.76
CA THR A 502 -7.14 0.85 5.97
C THR A 502 -7.48 -0.42 6.76
N GLY A 503 -8.10 -1.43 6.13
CA GLY A 503 -8.27 -2.76 6.74
C GLY A 503 -9.67 -3.38 6.67
N VAL A 504 -10.67 -2.69 6.11
CA VAL A 504 -12.03 -3.27 5.98
C VAL A 504 -12.13 -4.27 4.83
N GLN A 505 -11.35 -4.08 3.76
CA GLN A 505 -11.39 -4.93 2.56
C GLN A 505 -9.99 -5.36 2.14
N ASP A 506 -9.82 -6.64 1.80
CA ASP A 506 -8.57 -7.19 1.23
C ASP A 506 -8.31 -6.55 -0.15
N PRO A 507 -7.22 -5.76 -0.33
CA PRO A 507 -6.90 -5.13 -1.60
C PRO A 507 -6.73 -6.13 -2.75
N SER A 508 -6.21 -7.33 -2.46
CA SER A 508 -6.05 -8.39 -3.47
C SER A 508 -7.39 -8.95 -3.91
N LEU A 509 -8.37 -9.05 -2.99
CA LEU A 509 -9.73 -9.46 -3.33
C LEU A 509 -10.47 -8.38 -4.13
N LEU A 510 -10.26 -7.10 -3.82
CA LEU A 510 -10.76 -5.97 -4.61
C LEU A 510 -10.21 -5.98 -6.04
N ARG A 511 -8.90 -6.17 -6.20
CA ARG A 511 -8.26 -6.32 -7.53
C ARG A 511 -8.83 -7.51 -8.29
N PHE A 512 -8.99 -8.66 -7.64
CA PHE A 512 -9.61 -9.82 -8.25
C PHE A 512 -11.04 -9.53 -8.73
N TYR A 513 -11.90 -8.93 -7.90
CA TYR A 513 -13.26 -8.57 -8.28
C TYR A 513 -13.30 -7.51 -9.40
N GLY A 514 -12.37 -6.54 -9.39
CA GLY A 514 -12.21 -5.52 -10.43
C GLY A 514 -11.73 -6.07 -11.77
N SER A 515 -10.92 -7.12 -11.75
CA SER A 515 -10.41 -7.82 -12.95
C SER A 515 -11.46 -8.69 -13.67
N MET A 516 -12.57 -9.02 -12.99
CA MET A 516 -13.69 -9.72 -13.60
C MET A 516 -14.42 -8.84 -14.62
N SER A 517 -14.98 -9.48 -15.64
CA SER A 517 -15.99 -8.85 -16.51
C SER A 517 -17.30 -8.62 -15.74
N PHE A 518 -18.11 -7.67 -16.21
CA PHE A 518 -19.45 -7.44 -15.67
C PHE A 518 -20.29 -8.73 -15.68
N GLY A 519 -20.20 -9.54 -16.75
CA GLY A 519 -20.94 -10.80 -16.87
C GLY A 519 -20.51 -11.87 -15.86
N GLU A 520 -19.24 -11.91 -15.46
CA GLU A 520 -18.76 -12.79 -14.39
C GLU A 520 -19.29 -12.36 -13.03
N ARG A 521 -19.23 -11.07 -12.71
CA ARG A 521 -19.78 -10.55 -11.46
C ARG A 521 -21.27 -10.83 -11.35
N GLN A 522 -22.04 -10.59 -12.42
CA GLN A 522 -23.47 -10.90 -12.41
C GLN A 522 -23.75 -12.40 -12.27
N ARG A 523 -22.97 -13.25 -12.94
CA ARG A 523 -23.09 -14.72 -12.78
C ARG A 523 -22.78 -15.17 -11.35
N LEU A 524 -21.77 -14.61 -10.69
CA LEU A 524 -21.50 -14.91 -9.28
C LEU A 524 -22.65 -14.42 -8.38
N LYS A 525 -23.16 -13.19 -8.61
CA LYS A 525 -24.28 -12.63 -7.83
C LYS A 525 -25.56 -13.47 -7.96
N GLN A 526 -25.79 -14.10 -9.12
CA GLN A 526 -27.03 -14.83 -9.42
C GLN A 526 -26.93 -16.35 -9.21
N ASN A 527 -25.86 -16.98 -9.69
CA ASN A 527 -25.67 -18.44 -9.70
C ASN A 527 -24.77 -18.93 -8.56
N GLY A 528 -24.19 -18.02 -7.77
CA GLY A 528 -23.41 -18.31 -6.59
C GLY A 528 -22.03 -18.92 -6.83
N SER A 529 -21.69 -19.38 -8.04
CA SER A 529 -20.35 -19.89 -8.35
C SER A 529 -19.98 -19.89 -9.84
N ILE A 530 -18.67 -19.86 -10.11
CA ILE A 530 -18.05 -19.97 -11.44
C ILE A 530 -16.79 -20.86 -11.34
N PRO A 531 -16.59 -21.85 -12.22
CA PRO A 531 -15.34 -22.60 -12.30
C PRO A 531 -14.16 -21.70 -12.69
N LEU A 532 -12.98 -21.92 -12.10
CA LEU A 532 -11.78 -21.13 -12.37
C LEU A 532 -11.41 -21.12 -13.86
N GLY A 533 -11.57 -22.26 -14.54
CA GLY A 533 -11.32 -22.38 -15.98
C GLY A 533 -12.28 -21.58 -16.88
N ALA A 534 -13.38 -21.06 -16.33
CA ALA A 534 -14.38 -20.25 -17.05
C ALA A 534 -14.26 -18.74 -16.77
N LEU A 535 -13.30 -18.34 -15.94
CA LEU A 535 -12.93 -16.94 -15.72
C LEU A 535 -12.16 -16.36 -16.91
N SER A 536 -12.20 -15.04 -17.04
CA SER A 536 -11.37 -14.26 -17.95
C SER A 536 -9.89 -14.44 -17.64
N SER A 537 -9.05 -14.20 -18.64
CA SER A 537 -7.60 -14.27 -18.46
C SER A 537 -7.11 -13.24 -17.44
N GLU A 538 -7.75 -12.07 -17.36
CA GLU A 538 -7.48 -11.01 -16.37
C GLU A 538 -7.72 -11.54 -14.94
N ALA A 539 -8.89 -12.14 -14.69
CA ALA A 539 -9.25 -12.68 -13.37
C ALA A 539 -8.39 -13.88 -12.97
N GLN A 540 -8.04 -14.75 -13.92
CA GLN A 540 -7.10 -15.86 -13.68
C GLN A 540 -5.69 -15.36 -13.34
N ARG A 541 -5.22 -14.28 -13.97
CA ARG A 541 -3.93 -13.66 -13.65
C ARG A 541 -3.91 -13.11 -12.22
N GLU A 542 -4.96 -12.42 -11.79
CA GLU A 542 -5.02 -11.88 -10.42
C GLU A 542 -5.14 -12.98 -9.36
N LEU A 543 -5.87 -14.07 -9.62
CA LEU A 543 -5.84 -15.25 -8.72
C LEU A 543 -4.47 -15.91 -8.69
N SER A 544 -3.81 -16.03 -9.85
CA SER A 544 -2.46 -16.58 -9.92
C SER A 544 -1.48 -15.72 -9.12
N ARG A 545 -1.62 -14.39 -9.17
CA ARG A 545 -0.84 -13.46 -8.34
C ARG A 545 -1.12 -13.69 -6.85
N LYS A 546 -2.39 -13.80 -6.44
CA LYS A 546 -2.77 -14.04 -5.04
C LYS A 546 -2.25 -15.38 -4.49
N PHE A 547 -2.27 -16.43 -5.31
CA PHE A 547 -1.90 -17.79 -4.87
C PHE A 547 -0.43 -18.16 -5.12
N PHE A 548 0.29 -17.45 -6.00
CA PHE A 548 1.67 -17.80 -6.34
C PHE A 548 2.63 -16.60 -6.34
N GLY A 549 2.15 -15.40 -6.04
CA GLY A 549 2.98 -14.20 -5.84
C GLY A 549 3.50 -14.07 -4.41
N ALA A 550 4.14 -12.95 -4.11
CA ALA A 550 4.63 -12.61 -2.77
C ALA A 550 3.51 -12.61 -1.71
N GLY A 551 3.82 -13.07 -0.50
CA GLY A 551 2.87 -13.24 0.61
C GLY A 551 1.84 -14.37 0.40
N ALA A 552 2.00 -15.20 -0.64
CA ALA A 552 0.98 -16.19 -0.98
C ALA A 552 0.87 -17.31 0.06
N SER A 553 -0.36 -17.54 0.50
CA SER A 553 -0.72 -18.62 1.40
C SER A 553 -2.11 -19.16 1.04
N LEU A 554 -2.40 -20.40 1.46
CA LEU A 554 -3.74 -20.96 1.38
C LEU A 554 -4.37 -21.03 2.76
N ASP A 555 -5.61 -20.55 2.81
CA ASP A 555 -6.47 -20.61 3.98
C ASP A 555 -7.33 -21.87 3.94
N PRO A 556 -7.70 -22.42 5.11
CA PRO A 556 -8.82 -23.34 5.21
C PRO A 556 -10.13 -22.65 4.76
N VAL A 557 -10.81 -23.27 3.79
CA VAL A 557 -12.09 -22.78 3.25
C VAL A 557 -13.15 -23.86 3.38
N ASP A 558 -14.24 -23.55 4.07
CA ASP A 558 -15.46 -24.34 4.10
C ASP A 558 -16.57 -23.51 3.46
N LEU A 559 -17.02 -23.90 2.28
CA LEU A 559 -18.00 -23.12 1.50
C LEU A 559 -19.29 -22.84 2.25
N GLU A 560 -19.80 -23.82 3.01
CA GLU A 560 -21.07 -23.66 3.69
C GLU A 560 -20.93 -22.67 4.85
N LYS A 561 -19.84 -22.79 5.61
CA LYS A 561 -19.53 -21.89 6.73
C LYS A 561 -19.13 -20.49 6.26
N ASP A 562 -18.24 -20.39 5.28
CA ASP A 562 -17.57 -19.15 4.89
C ASP A 562 -18.43 -18.27 3.97
N LEU A 563 -19.32 -18.88 3.19
CA LEU A 563 -20.39 -18.16 2.49
C LEU A 563 -21.63 -17.98 3.37
N GLY A 564 -21.71 -18.68 4.51
CA GLY A 564 -22.78 -18.55 5.49
C GLY A 564 -22.78 -17.20 6.20
N ASP A 565 -23.73 -17.04 7.11
CA ASP A 565 -23.72 -15.88 8.01
C ASP A 565 -22.57 -16.07 9.00
N LYS A 566 -21.66 -15.09 9.06
CA LYS A 566 -20.50 -15.16 9.95
C LYS A 566 -20.95 -15.20 11.41
N ASP A 567 -20.19 -15.92 12.23
CA ASP A 567 -20.33 -15.82 13.68
C ASP A 567 -20.02 -14.39 14.15
N LEU A 568 -20.69 -13.97 15.20
CA LEU A 568 -20.67 -12.62 15.74
C LEU A 568 -19.27 -12.18 16.15
N VAL A 569 -18.47 -13.09 16.70
CA VAL A 569 -17.05 -12.85 17.05
C VAL A 569 -16.20 -12.65 15.79
N GLN A 570 -16.48 -13.36 14.70
CA GLN A 570 -15.78 -13.17 13.42
C GLN A 570 -16.16 -11.84 12.76
N MET A 571 -17.41 -11.39 12.93
CA MET A 571 -17.84 -10.07 12.48
C MET A 571 -17.09 -8.95 13.22
N ILE A 572 -17.05 -9.02 14.56
CA ILE A 572 -16.37 -8.02 15.42
C ILE A 572 -14.86 -8.01 15.19
N SER A 573 -14.22 -9.18 15.13
CA SER A 573 -12.77 -9.26 14.90
C SER A 573 -12.36 -8.73 13.54
N GLY A 574 -13.19 -8.94 12.51
CA GLY A 574 -12.97 -8.39 11.17
C GLY A 574 -13.12 -6.86 11.11
N SER A 575 -14.07 -6.27 11.84
CA SER A 575 -14.34 -4.83 11.77
C SER A 575 -13.44 -3.97 12.67
N ILE A 576 -12.93 -4.53 13.78
CA ILE A 576 -12.06 -3.81 14.73
C ILE A 576 -10.57 -4.02 14.38
N GLY A 577 -10.26 -4.66 13.25
CA GLY A 577 -8.88 -4.95 12.84
C GLY A 577 -8.17 -5.96 13.74
N MET A 578 -8.85 -6.53 14.76
CA MET A 578 -8.31 -7.60 15.60
C MET A 578 -7.97 -8.85 14.79
N GLY A 579 -8.64 -9.07 13.65
CA GLY A 579 -8.29 -10.15 12.72
C GLY A 579 -6.83 -10.15 12.26
N MET A 580 -6.14 -8.99 12.25
CA MET A 580 -4.70 -8.89 11.93
C MET A 580 -3.81 -9.36 13.09
N ALA A 581 -4.20 -9.15 14.35
CA ALA A 581 -3.47 -9.63 15.52
C ALA A 581 -3.56 -11.17 15.68
N PHE A 582 -4.54 -11.79 15.03
CA PHE A 582 -4.88 -13.21 15.21
C PHE A 582 -4.91 -14.00 13.88
N GLY A 583 -4.46 -13.39 12.78
CA GLY A 583 -4.33 -14.04 11.47
C GLY A 583 -3.21 -15.07 11.51
N GLY A 584 -3.59 -16.35 11.51
CA GLY A 584 -2.65 -17.45 11.74
C GLY A 584 -1.51 -17.50 10.73
N MET A 585 -0.28 -17.65 11.23
CA MET A 585 0.93 -18.01 10.48
C MET A 585 0.88 -19.45 9.88
N THR A 586 -0.32 -20.02 9.71
CA THR A 586 -0.55 -21.45 9.45
C THR A 586 -0.93 -21.76 8.01
N GLY A 587 -0.89 -20.76 7.11
CA GLY A 587 -1.30 -20.91 5.72
C GLY A 587 -0.51 -22.02 4.99
N HIS A 588 -1.24 -22.89 4.28
CA HIS A 588 -0.62 -23.98 3.52
C HIS A 588 0.15 -23.43 2.32
N GLU A 589 1.25 -24.10 1.97
CA GLU A 589 2.03 -23.77 0.78
C GLU A 589 1.22 -24.00 -0.50
N PRO A 590 0.90 -22.95 -1.29
CA PRO A 590 0.09 -23.10 -2.50
C PRO A 590 0.65 -24.07 -3.53
N THR A 591 1.99 -24.12 -3.68
CA THR A 591 2.65 -24.97 -4.68
C THR A 591 2.64 -26.47 -4.33
N GLU A 592 2.29 -26.84 -3.08
CA GLU A 592 2.03 -28.23 -2.69
C GLU A 592 0.59 -28.64 -3.01
N ALA A 593 -0.38 -27.77 -2.72
CA ALA A 593 -1.79 -28.05 -2.96
C ALA A 593 -2.14 -27.98 -4.46
N MET A 594 -1.43 -27.14 -5.21
CA MET A 594 -1.61 -26.91 -6.64
C MET A 594 -0.29 -27.19 -7.39
N PRO A 595 0.15 -28.46 -7.48
CA PRO A 595 1.46 -28.81 -8.02
C PRO A 595 1.63 -28.47 -9.50
N ASN A 596 0.54 -28.21 -10.23
CA ASN A 596 0.49 -27.89 -11.66
C ASN A 596 -0.05 -26.47 -11.94
N GLY A 597 -0.08 -25.60 -10.93
CA GLY A 597 -0.66 -24.27 -11.02
C GLY A 597 -2.16 -24.26 -10.77
N LEU A 598 -2.83 -23.15 -11.12
CA LEU A 598 -4.24 -22.93 -10.80
C LEU A 598 -5.13 -24.00 -11.47
N PRO A 599 -5.88 -24.81 -10.70
CA PRO A 599 -6.69 -25.88 -11.24
C PRO A 599 -7.92 -25.32 -11.97
N ARG A 600 -8.28 -25.92 -13.10
CA ARG A 600 -9.40 -25.42 -13.93
C ARG A 600 -10.76 -25.75 -13.32
N GLU A 601 -10.80 -26.83 -12.56
CA GLU A 601 -11.94 -27.39 -11.84
C GLU A 601 -12.16 -26.75 -10.46
N GLY A 602 -11.22 -25.94 -9.97
CA GLY A 602 -11.46 -25.11 -8.80
C GLY A 602 -12.65 -24.16 -9.04
N ILE A 603 -13.17 -23.56 -7.98
CA ILE A 603 -14.37 -22.72 -8.05
C ILE A 603 -14.17 -21.41 -7.32
N VAL A 604 -14.73 -20.35 -7.88
CA VAL A 604 -15.04 -19.11 -7.14
C VAL A 604 -16.50 -19.18 -6.82
N ALA A 605 -16.83 -19.02 -5.54
CA ALA A 605 -18.20 -18.97 -5.07
C ALA A 605 -18.43 -17.65 -4.34
N MET A 606 -19.66 -17.17 -4.41
CA MET A 606 -20.05 -15.92 -3.78
C MET A 606 -21.48 -16.00 -3.26
N LYS A 607 -21.69 -15.44 -2.07
CA LYS A 607 -23.03 -15.17 -1.54
C LYS A 607 -23.15 -13.70 -1.19
N VAL A 608 -24.27 -13.11 -1.58
CA VAL A 608 -24.59 -11.72 -1.24
C VAL A 608 -25.54 -11.74 -0.05
N ASN A 609 -25.07 -11.22 1.07
CA ASN A 609 -25.86 -11.03 2.28
C ASN A 609 -26.24 -9.55 2.40
N LYS A 610 -27.52 -9.28 2.63
CA LYS A 610 -28.00 -7.91 2.86
C LYS A 610 -27.98 -7.62 4.34
N ASP A 611 -27.44 -6.47 4.70
CA ASP A 611 -27.33 -6.03 6.08
C ASP A 611 -27.68 -4.55 6.18
N ASP A 612 -28.18 -4.14 7.35
CA ASP A 612 -28.37 -2.73 7.66
C ASP A 612 -27.15 -2.22 8.42
N TYR A 613 -26.76 -0.97 8.19
CA TYR A 613 -25.67 -0.33 8.92
C TYR A 613 -26.10 1.02 9.51
N LEU A 614 -25.33 1.51 10.47
CA LEU A 614 -25.39 2.87 10.98
C LEU A 614 -24.09 3.60 10.69
N LEU A 615 -24.21 4.76 10.07
CA LEU A 615 -23.10 5.66 9.77
C LEU A 615 -23.04 6.75 10.83
N PRO A 616 -21.95 6.83 11.62
CA PRO A 616 -21.73 7.92 12.55
C PRO A 616 -21.60 9.26 11.81
N MET A 617 -22.29 10.27 12.32
CA MET A 617 -22.24 11.64 11.83
C MET A 617 -21.81 12.55 12.98
N GLY A 618 -21.13 13.64 12.66
CA GLY A 618 -20.98 14.74 13.58
C GLY A 618 -22.33 15.41 13.85
N LYS A 619 -22.42 16.13 14.96
CA LYS A 619 -23.60 16.92 15.35
C LYS A 619 -24.10 17.87 14.25
N GLU A 620 -23.19 18.37 13.42
CA GLU A 620 -23.49 19.26 12.30
C GLU A 620 -23.93 18.52 11.02
N GLY A 621 -24.02 17.19 11.05
CA GLY A 621 -24.46 16.35 9.94
C GLY A 621 -23.38 15.97 8.93
N GLY A 622 -22.10 16.28 9.19
CA GLY A 622 -20.96 15.79 8.40
C GLY A 622 -20.52 14.38 8.83
N LEU A 623 -19.79 13.67 7.98
CA LEU A 623 -19.21 12.36 8.31
C LEU A 623 -18.10 12.50 9.38
N ILE A 624 -17.87 11.42 10.13
CA ILE A 624 -16.75 11.31 11.06
C ILE A 624 -15.68 10.42 10.41
N ASN A 625 -14.51 11.00 10.09
CA ASN A 625 -13.49 10.37 9.25
C ASN A 625 -12.69 9.27 9.94
N SER A 626 -12.84 9.10 11.26
CA SER A 626 -12.15 8.06 12.03
C SER A 626 -12.97 6.79 12.25
N LEU A 627 -14.27 6.80 11.96
CA LEU A 627 -15.14 5.68 12.31
C LEU A 627 -15.81 5.04 11.09
N PRO A 628 -15.72 3.70 10.96
CA PRO A 628 -16.40 2.99 9.90
C PRO A 628 -17.92 2.96 10.16
N PRO A 629 -18.73 2.66 9.14
CA PRO A 629 -20.12 2.28 9.32
C PRO A 629 -20.23 1.03 10.22
N PHE A 630 -21.12 1.08 11.21
CA PHE A 630 -21.34 0.00 12.16
C PHE A 630 -22.49 -0.90 11.73
N GLY A 631 -22.28 -2.21 11.73
CA GLY A 631 -23.35 -3.19 11.62
C GLY A 631 -23.92 -3.56 13.00
N ARG A 632 -24.91 -4.46 13.01
CA ARG A 632 -25.53 -4.96 14.25
C ARG A 632 -24.53 -5.55 15.26
N ALA A 633 -23.49 -6.22 14.76
CA ALA A 633 -22.47 -6.89 15.56
C ALA A 633 -21.58 -5.89 16.31
N GLU A 634 -21.10 -4.88 15.59
CA GLU A 634 -20.28 -3.81 16.15
C GLU A 634 -21.08 -3.01 17.18
N LEU A 635 -22.34 -2.68 16.88
CA LEU A 635 -23.21 -1.95 17.81
C LEU A 635 -23.52 -2.77 19.07
N ALA A 636 -23.71 -4.08 18.95
CA ALA A 636 -23.90 -4.98 20.08
C ALA A 636 -22.64 -5.03 20.96
N PHE A 637 -21.46 -5.09 20.35
CA PHE A 637 -20.18 -5.02 21.07
C PHE A 637 -19.98 -3.68 21.76
N PHE A 638 -20.23 -2.55 21.09
CA PHE A 638 -20.17 -1.23 21.73
C PHE A 638 -21.19 -1.10 22.85
N SER A 639 -22.39 -1.66 22.70
CA SER A 639 -23.38 -1.69 23.79
C SER A 639 -22.87 -2.44 25.02
N LEU A 640 -22.08 -3.51 24.83
CA LEU A 640 -21.41 -4.20 25.94
C LEU A 640 -20.32 -3.32 26.56
N LEU A 641 -19.46 -2.70 25.75
CA LEU A 641 -18.38 -1.82 26.24
C LEU A 641 -18.91 -0.62 27.01
N MET A 642 -19.99 0.01 26.55
CA MET A 642 -20.60 1.16 27.23
C MET A 642 -21.21 0.82 28.60
N LYS A 643 -21.42 -0.46 28.93
CA LYS A 643 -21.81 -0.86 30.30
C LYS A 643 -20.63 -0.76 31.28
N ASN A 644 -19.39 -0.68 30.80
CA ASN A 644 -18.20 -0.51 31.62
C ASN A 644 -17.95 0.99 31.91
N PRO A 645 -18.04 1.44 33.18
CA PRO A 645 -17.82 2.84 33.55
C PRO A 645 -16.40 3.36 33.25
N GLU A 646 -15.37 2.50 33.33
CA GLU A 646 -13.98 2.89 33.02
C GLU A 646 -13.81 3.16 31.52
N PHE A 647 -14.40 2.31 30.67
CA PHE A 647 -14.40 2.52 29.23
C PHE A 647 -15.13 3.82 28.89
N MET A 648 -16.31 4.06 29.47
CA MET A 648 -17.07 5.30 29.26
C MET A 648 -16.30 6.55 29.73
N ALA A 649 -15.56 6.47 30.85
CA ALA A 649 -14.74 7.58 31.33
C ALA A 649 -13.57 7.92 30.40
N GLN A 650 -13.01 6.92 29.72
CA GLN A 650 -11.94 7.10 28.72
C GLN A 650 -12.49 7.53 27.34
N MET A 651 -13.78 7.32 27.09
CA MET A 651 -14.44 7.48 25.79
C MET A 651 -15.60 8.48 25.84
N ASP A 652 -15.53 9.51 26.68
CA ASP A 652 -16.61 10.51 26.83
C ASP A 652 -17.00 11.15 25.47
N GLN A 653 -16.02 11.35 24.58
CA GLN A 653 -16.23 11.82 23.20
C GLN A 653 -16.96 10.79 22.31
N PHE A 654 -16.84 9.49 22.58
CA PHE A 654 -17.47 8.42 21.82
C PHE A 654 -18.99 8.34 22.08
N GLY A 655 -19.46 8.78 23.25
CA GLY A 655 -20.90 8.90 23.53
C GLY A 655 -21.59 9.91 22.61
N GLU A 656 -20.92 11.01 22.26
CA GLU A 656 -21.44 12.02 21.32
C GLU A 656 -21.51 11.46 19.89
N VAL A 657 -20.51 10.70 19.46
CA VAL A 657 -20.47 10.01 18.16
C VAL A 657 -21.71 9.13 17.95
N LEU A 658 -22.08 8.35 18.97
CA LEU A 658 -23.18 7.39 18.91
C LEU A 658 -24.57 8.05 19.05
N SER A 659 -24.61 9.37 19.19
CA SER A 659 -25.84 10.15 19.32
C SER A 659 -26.41 10.61 17.97
N TYR A 660 -25.59 10.61 16.91
CA TYR A 660 -25.97 11.11 15.59
C TYR A 660 -25.61 10.09 14.51
N MET A 661 -26.50 9.15 14.23
CA MET A 661 -26.28 8.12 13.22
C MET A 661 -27.30 8.20 12.08
N ARG A 662 -26.91 7.78 10.88
CA ARG A 662 -27.80 7.57 9.72
C ARG A 662 -27.86 6.09 9.39
N SER A 663 -29.04 5.57 9.12
CA SER A 663 -29.18 4.17 8.72
C SER A 663 -28.98 4.02 7.22
N GLY A 664 -28.47 2.88 6.79
CA GLY A 664 -28.40 2.53 5.37
C GLY A 664 -28.35 1.02 5.18
N LYS A 665 -28.20 0.60 3.93
CA LYS A 665 -28.14 -0.81 3.55
C LYS A 665 -26.81 -1.14 2.90
N ARG A 666 -26.30 -2.33 3.14
CA ARG A 666 -25.10 -2.83 2.48
C ARG A 666 -25.31 -4.24 1.95
N ASP A 667 -24.70 -4.51 0.81
CA ASP A 667 -24.56 -5.85 0.27
C ASP A 667 -23.14 -6.34 0.63
N ASN A 668 -23.06 -7.35 1.50
CA ASN A 668 -21.81 -8.02 1.83
C ASN A 668 -21.62 -9.21 0.87
N LEU A 669 -20.63 -9.10 0.00
CA LEU A 669 -20.23 -10.13 -0.95
C LEU A 669 -19.20 -11.03 -0.25
N HIS A 670 -19.68 -12.14 0.29
CA HIS A 670 -18.82 -13.20 0.82
C HIS A 670 -18.27 -13.98 -0.36
N ILE A 671 -16.96 -13.92 -0.57
CA ILE A 671 -16.28 -14.56 -1.69
C ILE A 671 -15.36 -15.64 -1.13
N ALA A 672 -15.45 -16.83 -1.69
CA ALA A 672 -14.57 -17.95 -1.41
C ALA A 672 -14.03 -18.51 -2.73
N VAL A 673 -12.73 -18.73 -2.80
CA VAL A 673 -12.08 -19.36 -3.95
C VAL A 673 -11.46 -20.66 -3.48
N LEU A 674 -11.96 -21.80 -3.97
CA LEU A 674 -11.44 -23.12 -3.65
C LEU A 674 -10.58 -23.61 -4.78
N VAL A 675 -9.36 -23.98 -4.44
CA VAL A 675 -8.37 -24.53 -5.37
C VAL A 675 -8.04 -25.98 -5.05
N ALA A 676 -8.31 -26.44 -3.84
CA ALA A 676 -8.22 -27.84 -3.45
C ALA A 676 -9.31 -28.14 -2.39
N PRO A 677 -9.57 -29.41 -2.05
CA PRO A 677 -10.55 -29.74 -1.02
C PRO A 677 -10.25 -29.02 0.29
N LYS A 678 -11.18 -28.13 0.68
CA LYS A 678 -11.10 -27.27 1.86
C LYS A 678 -9.94 -26.26 1.90
N LEU A 679 -9.30 -25.97 0.77
CA LEU A 679 -8.16 -25.05 0.70
C LEU A 679 -8.37 -24.00 -0.39
N GLY A 680 -7.99 -22.77 -0.08
CA GLY A 680 -8.29 -21.65 -0.95
C GLY A 680 -7.96 -20.30 -0.33
N THR A 681 -8.77 -19.31 -0.67
CA THR A 681 -8.80 -18.02 0.03
C THR A 681 -10.22 -17.54 0.12
N LYS A 682 -10.48 -16.65 1.07
CA LYS A 682 -11.81 -16.11 1.33
C LYS A 682 -11.73 -14.69 1.82
N GLY A 683 -12.81 -13.94 1.62
CA GLY A 683 -12.93 -12.61 2.16
C GLY A 683 -14.32 -12.05 1.94
N THR A 684 -14.52 -10.82 2.39
CA THR A 684 -15.78 -10.11 2.23
C THR A 684 -15.50 -8.76 1.62
N LEU A 685 -16.23 -8.43 0.57
CA LEU A 685 -16.30 -7.07 0.03
C LEU A 685 -17.67 -6.50 0.39
N SER A 686 -17.74 -5.21 0.69
CA SER A 686 -19.00 -4.54 1.03
C SER A 686 -19.34 -3.50 -0.02
N ASP A 687 -20.56 -3.57 -0.56
CA ASP A 687 -21.15 -2.57 -1.44
C ASP A 687 -22.18 -1.77 -0.64
N MET A 688 -21.81 -0.54 -0.29
CA MET A 688 -22.58 0.33 0.60
C MET A 688 -23.56 1.17 -0.23
N HIS A 689 -24.85 1.14 0.14
CA HIS A 689 -25.88 1.96 -0.51
C HIS A 689 -25.97 3.33 0.17
N GLU A 690 -26.68 4.28 -0.44
CA GLU A 690 -26.89 5.59 0.20
C GLU A 690 -27.65 5.47 1.52
N PRO A 691 -27.18 6.12 2.60
CA PRO A 691 -27.91 6.17 3.85
C PRO A 691 -29.15 7.07 3.74
N ASP A 692 -30.13 6.79 4.57
CA ASP A 692 -31.26 7.67 4.82
C ASP A 692 -30.79 8.89 5.63
N MET A 693 -30.50 9.98 4.93
CA MET A 693 -30.03 11.23 5.53
C MET A 693 -31.13 12.00 6.30
N ALA A 694 -32.41 11.65 6.11
CA ALA A 694 -33.54 12.36 6.71
C ALA A 694 -33.80 11.97 8.16
N HIS A 695 -33.45 10.74 8.55
CA HIS A 695 -33.69 10.22 9.90
C HIS A 695 -32.40 10.12 10.70
N VAL A 696 -32.40 10.73 11.89
CA VAL A 696 -31.29 10.65 12.84
C VAL A 696 -31.61 9.58 13.88
N TYR A 697 -30.69 8.63 14.02
CA TYR A 697 -30.77 7.58 15.03
C TYR A 697 -29.69 7.79 16.09
N SER A 698 -29.92 7.20 17.26
CA SER A 698 -28.92 7.02 18.31
C SER A 698 -29.02 5.59 18.81
N LEU A 699 -28.04 5.12 19.60
CA LEU A 699 -28.13 3.79 20.21
C LEU A 699 -29.39 3.59 21.06
N MET A 700 -29.97 4.68 21.59
CA MET A 700 -31.20 4.64 22.39
C MET A 700 -32.48 4.61 21.54
N ASN A 701 -32.40 5.01 20.27
CA ASN A 701 -33.54 5.10 19.37
C ASN A 701 -33.18 4.52 18.00
N LEU A 702 -32.78 3.25 17.98
CA LEU A 702 -32.49 2.53 16.74
C LEU A 702 -33.77 2.14 15.99
N PRO A 703 -33.70 1.89 14.66
CA PRO A 703 -34.80 1.25 13.94
C PRO A 703 -35.22 -0.04 14.67
N PRO A 704 -36.53 -0.31 14.87
CA PRO A 704 -36.98 -1.40 15.73
C PRO A 704 -36.40 -2.77 15.37
N ALA A 705 -36.30 -3.09 14.07
CA ALA A 705 -35.73 -4.34 13.59
C ALA A 705 -34.23 -4.46 13.94
N MET A 706 -33.45 -3.40 13.70
CA MET A 706 -32.03 -3.35 14.04
C MET A 706 -31.82 -3.40 15.56
N LYS A 707 -32.66 -2.70 16.35
CA LYS A 707 -32.60 -2.77 17.82
C LYS A 707 -32.79 -4.19 18.31
N GLN A 708 -33.80 -4.89 17.81
CA GLN A 708 -34.08 -6.27 18.20
C GLN A 708 -32.91 -7.20 17.86
N GLN A 709 -32.30 -7.03 16.68
CA GLN A 709 -31.14 -7.82 16.27
C GLN A 709 -29.90 -7.50 17.13
N MET A 710 -29.62 -6.21 17.37
CA MET A 710 -28.53 -5.77 18.22
C MET A 710 -28.68 -6.29 19.66
N ASP A 711 -29.90 -6.24 20.22
CA ASP A 711 -30.17 -6.73 21.58
C ASP A 711 -29.99 -8.26 21.65
N ALA A 712 -30.38 -9.01 20.60
CA ALA A 712 -30.15 -10.45 20.50
C ALA A 712 -28.67 -10.80 20.37
N ASP A 713 -27.94 -10.08 19.53
CA ASP A 713 -26.48 -10.21 19.37
C ASP A 713 -25.74 -9.84 20.66
N GLY A 714 -26.18 -8.77 21.35
CA GLY A 714 -25.63 -8.37 22.64
C GLY A 714 -25.83 -9.43 23.71
N ALA A 715 -26.99 -10.08 23.76
CA ALA A 715 -27.24 -11.21 24.66
C ALA A 715 -26.36 -12.42 24.29
N ALA A 716 -26.16 -12.70 23.00
CA ALA A 716 -25.26 -13.76 22.55
C ALA A 716 -23.80 -13.46 22.92
N LEU A 717 -23.32 -12.23 22.70
CA LEU A 717 -21.97 -11.79 23.08
C LEU A 717 -21.74 -11.88 24.57
N GLN A 718 -22.66 -11.37 25.38
CA GLN A 718 -22.53 -11.38 26.83
C GLN A 718 -22.39 -12.80 27.38
N ASN A 719 -23.06 -13.78 26.74
CA ASN A 719 -22.97 -15.19 27.13
C ASN A 719 -21.76 -15.92 26.51
N SER A 720 -21.10 -15.33 25.51
CA SER A 720 -19.93 -15.91 24.85
C SER A 720 -18.68 -15.81 25.73
N PRO A 721 -17.67 -16.69 25.52
CA PRO A 721 -16.36 -16.56 26.17
C PRO A 721 -15.75 -15.17 25.97
N PHE A 722 -15.93 -14.59 24.77
CA PHE A 722 -15.41 -13.27 24.42
C PHE A 722 -16.04 -12.16 25.27
N GLY A 723 -17.36 -12.15 25.43
CA GLY A 723 -18.04 -11.14 26.27
C GLY A 723 -17.66 -11.24 27.74
N LYS A 724 -17.51 -12.46 28.28
CA LYS A 724 -17.08 -12.68 29.67
C LYS A 724 -15.66 -12.18 29.94
N MET A 725 -14.75 -12.32 28.98
CA MET A 725 -13.39 -11.78 29.09
C MET A 725 -13.41 -10.25 29.19
N PHE A 726 -14.23 -9.57 28.38
CA PHE A 726 -14.36 -8.11 28.46
C PHE A 726 -15.00 -7.65 29.77
N GLU A 727 -15.99 -8.37 30.30
CA GLU A 727 -16.56 -8.09 31.62
C GLU A 727 -15.49 -8.19 32.73
N GLN A 728 -14.61 -9.19 32.67
CA GLN A 728 -13.52 -9.37 33.64
C GLN A 728 -12.41 -8.31 33.50
N MET A 729 -11.96 -7.99 32.27
CA MET A 729 -10.98 -6.93 32.04
C MET A 729 -11.45 -5.57 32.60
N GLY A 730 -12.76 -5.28 32.50
CA GLY A 730 -13.36 -4.09 33.08
C GLY A 730 -13.39 -4.04 34.61
N SER A 731 -13.15 -5.17 35.27
CA SER A 731 -13.10 -5.27 36.74
C SER A 731 -11.68 -5.32 37.31
N MET A 732 -10.67 -5.50 36.46
CA MET A 732 -9.25 -5.58 36.86
C MET A 732 -8.50 -4.25 36.75
N GLY A 733 -9.18 -3.15 36.41
CA GLY A 733 -8.62 -1.79 36.44
C GLY A 733 -7.52 -1.56 35.40
N GLY A 734 -7.90 -1.51 34.12
CA GLY A 734 -7.10 -1.01 32.99
C GLY A 734 -5.73 -1.66 32.70
N PRO A 735 -5.30 -1.77 31.43
CA PRO A 735 -3.93 -2.18 31.09
C PRO A 735 -2.97 -1.02 31.34
N SER A 736 -2.61 -0.78 32.60
CA SER A 736 -1.59 0.21 33.01
C SER A 736 -0.48 -0.41 33.84
N GLY A 737 -0.02 -1.60 33.43
CA GLY A 737 1.22 -2.16 33.90
C GLY A 737 1.79 -3.14 32.87
N PRO A 738 3.09 -3.08 32.55
CA PRO A 738 3.71 -4.16 31.78
C PRO A 738 3.57 -5.45 32.59
N ILE A 739 3.07 -6.49 31.94
CA ILE A 739 3.23 -7.87 32.42
C ILE A 739 4.74 -8.06 32.55
N LYS A 740 5.26 -8.03 33.78
CA LYS A 740 6.63 -8.45 34.04
C LYS A 740 6.69 -9.96 33.81
N PRO A 741 7.73 -10.47 33.13
CA PRO A 741 7.91 -11.90 32.95
C PRO A 741 7.99 -12.64 34.29
#